data_AF-A0A934AKU8-F1
#
_entry.id   AF-A0A934AKU8-F1
#
_cell.length_a   1.000
_cell.length_b   1.000
_cell.length_c   1.000
_cell.angle_alpha   90.00
_cell.angle_beta   90.00
_cell.angle_gamma   90.00
#
_symmetry.space_group_name_H-M   'P 1'
#
loop_
_entity.id
_entity.type
_entity.pdbx_description
1 polymer ?
#
loop_
_entity_poly.entity_id
_entity_poly.type
_entity_poly.pdbx_seq_one_letter_code
_entity_poly.pdbx_strand_id
1 'polypeptide(L)'
;MALPMRLLGLGLAAAVLVPAPVSAAAPDRRDGFVYFLMTDRFADGDPSNNDQKAGEFGPADPNLYSGGDLAGVRSKLDYIQGLGATAVWLTPPVSNVWYDPSLKMAGYHGYWATDFTKVDAHLGGLEDYRGLAADLHARSMLLIQDIVTNHTGDFFSYAGAPDPADPGKGFRLKPGMVPPRPTQHPFSANDPRDPEARRLSAYHWTPDVADFNDEAQLTTGQVSGLDDIDTSNPLVRRTLKESYGGWIKAVGVDGLRVDTARYVEHEFWRDFIHSADPASPGVGAVARAQGQEGFLVFGEVWTNAVPFDDKEDALTASYLGTAERPEMGAVLNFPLAGDLRAVFGKGAPPALLKYRLESMKRHYAGGRASVNFIDNHDMPRFLSEGGEAGLVQALAALFTLPGLPVLYAGTEQGFTETRASMFAQGFGSGGKDHFDRSHRLYVFIKRLAGLRAGQPALARGSLVPLHGAAWGPGPLAYRVDPSTVPGGSGPGSPILVVFNTAEEEMLAPGLETGLPEGTRFEPLLGLGVDGRGLRVGRRGALLLRLAPRSTLVLKALPAAPPSAEDEAGEELLEAGVMINTVRGGNVRPPAPQARKRRKSKAPPPLATDKAARVFIEGSSAGVDSVSVVVDGRLGRPVPARWLPDERWVAELDASLLPDGEHTVTAMGAAGSTVVWSPPRGLKIDLPYALAARVDDPLGDDHGPEGRYRYPLAPGFEGRADIRSLSLYRRGSGAKLVITMAQGLSGVWNPAFGFDHVCFHVFMDFPEAVLGRKGLEALPGLGARMKDGRDWDFAAFLAGWKVGLYGAGAATVSAFGPALAPAPQVRADRKQGSVEVEFSLDAFPGVRSFDGAGFYVATWDYDGVEGRLRPLAREPAEFVFGGGEPAGPKVMDDAAVPPEKKP
;
A
#
# COMPACT_ATOMS: atom_id res chain seq x y z
N MET A 1 72.30 -60.06 -39.52
CA MET A 1 71.51 -61.13 -38.87
C MET A 1 71.42 -60.75 -37.41
N ALA A 2 70.21 -60.64 -36.85
CA ALA A 2 69.85 -59.77 -35.72
C ALA A 2 69.94 -58.28 -36.05
N LEU A 3 68.91 -57.51 -35.70
CA LEU A 3 69.00 -56.18 -35.06
C LEU A 3 67.57 -55.60 -34.86
N PRO A 4 67.39 -54.68 -33.90
CA PRO A 4 66.54 -54.97 -32.75
C PRO A 4 65.57 -53.83 -32.38
N MET A 5 64.65 -54.16 -31.48
CA MET A 5 64.27 -53.43 -30.27
C MET A 5 64.70 -51.94 -30.14
N ARG A 6 63.72 -51.03 -29.96
CA ARG A 6 63.53 -50.26 -28.70
C ARG A 6 62.35 -49.28 -28.73
N LEU A 7 61.56 -49.42 -27.66
CA LEU A 7 60.70 -48.48 -26.91
C LEU A 7 59.66 -47.58 -27.62
N LEU A 8 58.40 -47.84 -27.23
CA LEU A 8 57.26 -46.94 -27.29
C LEU A 8 57.49 -45.65 -26.48
N GLY A 9 57.12 -44.51 -27.07
CA GLY A 9 56.79 -43.26 -26.39
C GLY A 9 55.63 -42.59 -27.11
N LEU A 10 54.49 -42.45 -26.41
CA LEU A 10 53.28 -41.77 -26.87
C LEU A 10 53.56 -40.28 -27.14
N GLY A 11 53.17 -39.79 -28.33
CA GLY A 11 53.07 -38.36 -28.64
C GLY A 11 51.67 -38.05 -29.16
N LEU A 12 50.78 -37.59 -28.28
CA LEU A 12 49.47 -37.05 -28.62
C LEU A 12 49.62 -35.53 -28.76
N ALA A 13 49.43 -34.99 -29.96
CA ALA A 13 49.42 -33.55 -30.20
C ALA A 13 48.17 -32.93 -29.54
N ALA A 14 48.38 -32.14 -28.49
CA ALA A 14 47.32 -31.37 -27.85
C ALA A 14 46.97 -30.16 -28.71
N ALA A 15 45.81 -30.20 -29.37
CA ALA A 15 45.14 -28.99 -29.82
C ALA A 15 44.54 -28.30 -28.59
N VAL A 16 45.09 -27.15 -28.21
CA VAL A 16 44.54 -26.29 -27.16
C VAL A 16 43.22 -25.71 -27.68
N LEU A 17 42.10 -26.33 -27.31
CA LEU A 17 40.81 -25.65 -27.32
C LEU A 17 40.85 -24.64 -26.18
N VAL A 18 41.04 -23.37 -26.50
CA VAL A 18 40.71 -22.29 -25.55
C VAL A 18 39.19 -22.31 -25.41
N PRO A 19 38.62 -22.60 -24.23
CA PRO A 19 37.19 -22.43 -24.04
C PRO A 19 36.91 -20.94 -24.20
N ALA A 20 36.08 -20.57 -25.18
CA ALA A 20 35.54 -19.22 -25.26
C ALA A 20 34.87 -18.90 -23.92
N PRO A 21 35.12 -17.74 -23.29
CA PRO A 21 34.39 -17.35 -22.11
C PRO A 21 32.97 -17.02 -22.56
N VAL A 22 32.06 -17.99 -22.47
CA VAL A 22 30.64 -17.67 -22.31
C VAL A 22 30.52 -17.21 -20.87
N SER A 23 30.81 -15.93 -20.65
CA SER A 23 30.37 -15.25 -19.43
C SER A 23 28.84 -15.28 -19.48
N ALA A 24 28.23 -16.22 -18.76
CA ALA A 24 26.81 -16.12 -18.46
C ALA A 24 26.64 -14.82 -17.69
N ALA A 25 25.95 -13.85 -18.30
CA ALA A 25 25.64 -12.58 -17.63
C ALA A 25 25.01 -12.88 -16.27
N ALA A 26 25.41 -12.13 -15.23
CA ALA A 26 24.82 -12.27 -13.91
C ALA A 26 23.28 -12.15 -14.00
N PRO A 27 22.51 -12.97 -13.26
CA PRO A 27 21.05 -12.92 -13.28
C PRO A 27 20.55 -11.52 -12.87
N ASP A 28 19.49 -11.06 -13.54
CA ASP A 28 18.90 -9.76 -13.25
C ASP A 28 18.20 -9.77 -11.90
N ARG A 29 18.46 -8.76 -11.06
CA ARG A 29 17.93 -8.68 -9.69
C ARG A 29 16.41 -8.70 -9.63
N ARG A 30 15.73 -8.26 -10.70
CA ARG A 30 14.25 -8.23 -10.80
C ARG A 30 13.64 -9.63 -10.88
N ASP A 31 14.42 -10.67 -11.17
CA ASP A 31 13.96 -12.05 -11.30
C ASP A 31 13.64 -12.69 -9.96
N GLY A 32 14.29 -12.21 -8.89
CA GLY A 32 14.01 -12.60 -7.53
C GLY A 32 13.16 -11.58 -6.78
N PHE A 33 13.32 -11.58 -5.46
CA PHE A 33 12.68 -10.61 -4.57
C PHE A 33 13.58 -10.32 -3.37
N VAL A 34 13.36 -9.15 -2.77
CA VAL A 34 14.06 -8.67 -1.57
C VAL A 34 13.25 -9.04 -0.34
N TYR A 35 13.89 -9.64 0.66
CA TYR A 35 13.33 -9.81 1.99
C TYR A 35 13.81 -8.66 2.88
N PHE A 36 12.92 -7.73 3.20
CA PHE A 36 13.20 -6.60 4.07
C PHE A 36 12.91 -6.96 5.52
N LEU A 37 13.87 -6.71 6.41
CA LEU A 37 13.73 -6.95 7.84
C LEU A 37 14.30 -5.80 8.66
N MET A 38 13.74 -5.62 9.86
CA MET A 38 14.31 -4.74 10.88
C MET A 38 15.16 -5.59 11.82
N THR A 39 16.46 -5.29 11.88
CA THR A 39 17.45 -6.17 12.50
C THR A 39 17.09 -6.47 13.97
N ASP A 40 16.76 -5.44 14.76
CA ASP A 40 16.34 -5.55 16.17
C ASP A 40 15.09 -6.43 16.40
N ARG A 41 14.24 -6.61 15.39
CA ARG A 41 12.98 -7.36 15.51
C ARG A 41 13.04 -8.72 14.83
N PHE A 42 14.16 -9.11 14.24
CA PHE A 42 14.21 -10.32 13.44
C PHE A 42 14.61 -11.56 14.25
N ALA A 43 15.82 -11.58 14.80
CA ALA A 43 16.26 -12.70 15.64
C ALA A 43 17.39 -12.24 16.57
N ASP A 44 17.31 -12.63 17.84
CA ASP A 44 18.37 -12.45 18.84
C ASP A 44 19.36 -13.63 18.71
N GLY A 45 20.59 -13.35 18.25
CA GLY A 45 21.66 -14.32 18.06
C GLY A 45 22.74 -14.27 19.14
N ASP A 46 22.95 -13.11 19.75
CA ASP A 46 23.90 -12.89 20.84
C ASP A 46 23.28 -11.99 21.95
N PRO A 47 22.61 -12.60 22.95
CA PRO A 47 21.99 -11.85 24.03
C PRO A 47 22.94 -11.00 24.88
N SER A 48 24.26 -11.16 24.72
CA SER A 48 25.25 -10.38 25.46
C SER A 48 25.38 -8.93 24.98
N ASN A 49 24.87 -8.60 23.79
CA ASN A 49 24.87 -7.26 23.21
C ASN A 49 23.55 -6.49 23.41
N ASN A 50 22.51 -7.14 23.96
CA ASN A 50 21.16 -6.59 24.07
C ASN A 50 21.03 -5.33 24.93
N ASP A 51 21.79 -5.22 26.03
CA ASP A 51 21.66 -4.15 27.04
C ASP A 51 23.01 -3.47 27.31
N GLN A 52 23.12 -2.22 26.86
CA GLN A 52 24.24 -1.31 27.09
C GLN A 52 24.07 -0.46 28.37
N LYS A 53 23.00 -0.71 29.14
CA LYS A 53 22.72 -0.17 30.49
C LYS A 53 22.43 1.33 30.52
N ALA A 54 21.75 1.85 29.51
CA ALA A 54 21.25 3.21 29.42
C ALA A 54 19.71 3.33 29.59
N GLY A 55 18.99 2.21 29.78
CA GLY A 55 17.52 2.17 29.88
C GLY A 55 16.80 1.96 28.54
N GLU A 56 17.57 1.59 27.51
CA GLU A 56 17.20 1.41 26.11
C GLU A 56 16.69 0.01 25.76
N PHE A 57 16.97 -1.00 26.60
CA PHE A 57 16.57 -2.37 26.36
C PHE A 57 15.31 -2.73 27.15
N GLY A 58 14.32 -3.28 26.46
CA GLY A 58 13.04 -3.64 27.04
C GLY A 58 12.18 -4.38 26.03
N PRO A 59 12.34 -5.69 25.86
CA PRO A 59 11.79 -6.41 24.70
C PRO A 59 10.26 -6.54 24.69
N ALA A 60 9.57 -6.11 25.75
CA ALA A 60 8.11 -6.02 25.79
C ALA A 60 7.59 -4.62 25.38
N ASP A 61 8.44 -3.61 25.31
CA ASP A 61 8.09 -2.23 24.99
C ASP A 61 8.36 -1.94 23.50
N PRO A 62 7.38 -1.42 22.73
CA PRO A 62 7.58 -1.10 21.32
C PRO A 62 8.66 -0.04 21.06
N ASN A 63 8.97 0.79 22.05
CA ASN A 63 9.87 1.94 21.93
C ASN A 63 11.32 1.59 22.31
N LEU A 64 11.58 0.37 22.77
CA LEU A 64 12.90 -0.06 23.24
C LEU A 64 13.47 -1.16 22.33
N TYR A 65 14.77 -1.42 22.48
CA TYR A 65 15.42 -2.55 21.82
C TYR A 65 14.80 -3.86 22.28
N SER A 66 14.57 -4.76 21.31
CA SER A 66 14.12 -6.13 21.54
C SER A 66 15.26 -7.15 21.59
N GLY A 67 16.43 -6.82 21.01
CA GLY A 67 17.65 -7.65 21.06
C GLY A 67 17.98 -8.40 19.78
N GLY A 68 17.32 -8.09 18.66
CA GLY A 68 17.67 -8.70 17.38
C GLY A 68 18.98 -8.15 16.80
N ASP A 69 19.81 -9.01 16.21
CA ASP A 69 21.17 -8.63 15.80
C ASP A 69 21.64 -9.33 14.51
N LEU A 70 22.86 -8.99 14.05
CA LEU A 70 23.42 -9.56 12.82
C LEU A 70 23.69 -11.06 12.95
N ALA A 71 24.06 -11.55 14.13
CA ALA A 71 24.26 -12.98 14.39
C ALA A 71 22.94 -13.76 14.24
N GLY A 72 21.84 -13.19 14.72
CA GLY A 72 20.50 -13.71 14.60
C GLY A 72 20.05 -13.76 13.15
N VAL A 73 20.25 -12.68 12.38
CA VAL A 73 19.99 -12.69 10.93
C VAL A 73 20.76 -13.81 10.23
N ARG A 74 22.06 -13.94 10.51
CA ARG A 74 22.91 -15.01 9.95
C ARG A 74 22.37 -16.40 10.26
N SER A 75 21.90 -16.62 11.49
CA SER A 75 21.32 -17.90 11.92
C SER A 75 20.04 -18.31 11.15
N LYS A 76 19.36 -17.36 10.51
CA LYS A 76 18.08 -17.58 9.81
C LYS A 76 18.19 -17.50 8.28
N LEU A 77 19.40 -17.42 7.71
CA LEU A 77 19.55 -17.35 6.25
C LEU A 77 18.96 -18.56 5.52
N ASP A 78 18.97 -19.76 6.11
CA ASP A 78 18.29 -20.93 5.53
C ASP A 78 16.76 -20.75 5.44
N TYR A 79 16.18 -20.02 6.40
CA TYR A 79 14.74 -19.71 6.39
C TYR A 79 14.41 -18.71 5.28
N ILE A 80 15.21 -17.64 5.16
CA ILE A 80 15.04 -16.60 4.14
C ILE A 80 15.27 -17.17 2.73
N GLN A 81 16.37 -17.90 2.53
CA GLN A 81 16.66 -18.56 1.25
C GLN A 81 15.62 -19.64 0.94
N GLY A 82 15.15 -20.38 1.96
CA GLY A 82 14.12 -21.40 1.83
C GLY A 82 12.78 -20.87 1.32
N LEU A 83 12.49 -19.58 1.57
CA LEU A 83 11.32 -18.86 1.08
C LEU A 83 11.48 -18.48 -0.40
N GLY A 84 12.71 -18.41 -0.89
CA GLY A 84 13.07 -18.07 -2.27
C GLY A 84 13.62 -16.66 -2.46
N ALA A 85 13.93 -15.94 -1.37
CA ALA A 85 14.48 -14.60 -1.47
C ALA A 85 15.91 -14.63 -2.06
N THR A 86 16.23 -13.61 -2.85
CA THR A 86 17.54 -13.47 -3.51
C THR A 86 18.34 -12.29 -2.98
N ALA A 87 17.74 -11.49 -2.09
CA ALA A 87 18.39 -10.38 -1.43
C ALA A 87 17.80 -10.15 -0.05
N VAL A 88 18.61 -9.64 0.88
CA VAL A 88 18.18 -9.18 2.20
C VAL A 88 18.42 -7.68 2.29
N TRP A 89 17.38 -6.93 2.65
CA TRP A 89 17.48 -5.52 3.02
C TRP A 89 17.35 -5.41 4.54
N LEU A 90 18.36 -4.83 5.18
CA LEU A 90 18.40 -4.56 6.62
C LEU A 90 18.18 -3.06 6.87
N THR A 91 17.50 -2.71 7.96
CA THR A 91 17.53 -1.34 8.51
C THR A 91 18.97 -0.88 8.80
N PRO A 92 19.23 0.43 8.97
CA PRO A 92 20.60 0.92 8.97
C PRO A 92 21.42 0.28 10.11
N PRO A 93 22.58 -0.34 9.81
CA PRO A 93 23.37 -1.05 10.81
C PRO A 93 24.30 -0.14 11.60
N VAL A 94 24.28 1.17 11.31
CA VAL A 94 25.26 2.13 11.83
C VAL A 94 25.00 2.45 13.30
N SER A 95 25.99 3.00 14.00
CA SER A 95 25.83 3.39 15.42
C SER A 95 24.72 4.43 15.57
N ASN A 96 23.83 4.22 16.53
CA ASN A 96 22.61 4.99 16.75
C ASN A 96 22.56 5.64 18.15
N VAL A 97 21.62 6.57 18.32
CA VAL A 97 21.17 7.02 19.64
C VAL A 97 20.59 5.81 20.38
N TRP A 98 21.12 5.53 21.56
CA TRP A 98 20.65 4.44 22.41
C TRP A 98 19.36 4.82 23.11
N TYR A 99 19.27 6.04 23.64
CA TYR A 99 18.08 6.47 24.38
C TYR A 99 17.86 7.98 24.32
N ASP A 100 16.63 8.38 24.00
CA ASP A 100 16.11 9.73 24.14
C ASP A 100 15.14 9.76 25.35
N PRO A 101 15.50 10.43 26.45
CA PRO A 101 14.65 10.52 27.65
C PRO A 101 13.41 11.42 27.45
N SER A 102 13.42 12.34 26.49
CA SER A 102 12.29 13.22 26.19
C SER A 102 11.15 12.46 25.50
N LEU A 103 11.51 11.54 24.61
CA LEU A 103 10.56 10.65 23.92
C LEU A 103 10.33 9.33 24.65
N LYS A 104 11.19 8.98 25.61
CA LYS A 104 11.26 7.65 26.25
C LYS A 104 11.36 6.55 25.19
N MET A 105 12.27 6.74 24.24
CA MET A 105 12.42 5.89 23.07
C MET A 105 13.89 5.65 22.77
N ALA A 106 14.20 4.45 22.29
CA ALA A 106 15.50 4.02 21.84
C ALA A 106 15.59 4.06 20.30
N GLY A 107 16.79 4.29 19.76
CA GLY A 107 17.05 4.28 18.31
C GLY A 107 17.12 2.88 17.68
N TYR A 108 16.35 1.91 18.18
CA TYR A 108 16.39 0.50 17.78
C TYR A 108 16.14 0.26 16.28
N HIS A 109 15.46 1.19 15.64
CA HIS A 109 15.11 1.13 14.22
C HIS A 109 16.30 1.46 13.31
N GLY A 110 17.35 2.11 13.83
CA GLY A 110 18.59 2.37 13.08
C GLY A 110 18.70 3.74 12.40
N TYR A 111 17.67 4.58 12.47
CA TYR A 111 17.57 5.85 11.71
C TYR A 111 18.07 7.09 12.47
N TRP A 112 18.58 6.95 13.69
CA TRP A 112 19.10 8.02 14.54
C TRP A 112 20.62 7.96 14.66
N ALA A 113 21.31 8.08 13.52
CA ALA A 113 22.74 7.85 13.45
C ALA A 113 23.55 8.78 14.38
N THR A 114 24.54 8.20 15.05
CA THR A 114 25.58 8.89 15.84
C THR A 114 26.93 8.86 15.13
N ASP A 115 27.18 7.83 14.32
CA ASP A 115 28.38 7.62 13.53
C ASP A 115 28.05 6.67 12.36
N PHE A 116 28.09 7.19 11.13
CA PHE A 116 27.79 6.45 9.92
C PHE A 116 28.86 5.42 9.54
N THR A 117 29.99 5.36 10.25
CA THR A 117 31.14 4.48 9.94
C THR A 117 31.29 3.27 10.88
N LYS A 118 30.51 3.22 11.96
CA LYS A 118 30.57 2.15 12.97
C LYS A 118 29.28 1.33 12.95
N VAL A 119 29.38 0.03 13.22
CA VAL A 119 28.20 -0.81 13.50
C VAL A 119 27.67 -0.47 14.89
N ASP A 120 26.34 -0.46 15.06
CA ASP A 120 25.74 -0.28 16.39
C ASP A 120 26.08 -1.44 17.33
N ALA A 121 26.42 -1.11 18.58
CA ALA A 121 26.83 -2.08 19.58
C ALA A 121 25.77 -3.15 19.87
N HIS A 122 24.48 -2.84 19.71
CA HIS A 122 23.39 -3.80 19.89
C HIS A 122 23.26 -4.80 18.74
N LEU A 123 23.88 -4.51 17.58
CA LEU A 123 23.78 -5.37 16.39
C LEU A 123 25.01 -6.28 16.22
N GLY A 124 26.06 -6.06 17.00
CA GLY A 124 27.36 -6.74 16.92
C GLY A 124 28.48 -5.83 16.42
N GLY A 125 29.45 -6.41 15.71
CA GLY A 125 30.61 -5.69 15.20
C GLY A 125 30.76 -5.71 13.68
N LEU A 126 31.79 -5.03 13.18
CA LEU A 126 32.14 -5.04 11.76
C LEU A 126 32.39 -6.45 11.21
N GLU A 127 32.96 -7.34 12.00
CA GLU A 127 33.20 -8.74 11.60
C GLU A 127 31.90 -9.54 11.48
N ASP A 128 30.89 -9.29 12.31
CA ASP A 128 29.57 -9.90 12.16
C ASP A 128 28.91 -9.45 10.86
N TYR A 129 29.07 -8.18 10.52
CA TYR A 129 28.50 -7.63 9.30
C TYR A 129 29.20 -8.16 8.04
N ARG A 130 30.54 -8.27 8.06
CA ARG A 130 31.33 -8.97 7.03
C ARG A 130 30.91 -10.43 6.91
N GLY A 131 30.72 -11.11 8.04
CA GLY A 131 30.25 -12.49 8.09
C GLY A 131 28.88 -12.66 7.43
N LEU A 132 27.94 -11.75 7.69
CA LEU A 132 26.63 -11.76 7.05
C LEU A 132 26.72 -11.58 5.53
N ALA A 133 27.51 -10.62 5.05
CA ALA A 133 27.72 -10.42 3.62
C ALA A 133 28.33 -11.68 2.96
N ALA A 134 29.37 -12.26 3.58
CA ALA A 134 30.00 -13.47 3.08
C ALA A 134 29.03 -14.67 3.03
N ASP A 135 28.21 -14.85 4.08
CA ASP A 135 27.22 -15.94 4.15
C ASP A 135 26.10 -15.76 3.11
N LEU A 136 25.69 -14.52 2.81
CA LEU A 136 24.75 -14.20 1.74
C LEU A 136 25.36 -14.46 0.35
N HIS A 137 26.59 -13.99 0.09
CA HIS A 137 27.27 -14.20 -1.18
C HIS A 137 27.53 -15.68 -1.47
N ALA A 138 27.89 -16.47 -0.45
CA ALA A 138 28.02 -17.93 -0.55
C ALA A 138 26.69 -18.61 -0.98
N ARG A 139 25.56 -17.95 -0.75
CA ARG A 139 24.21 -18.39 -1.14
C ARG A 139 23.72 -17.76 -2.44
N SER A 140 24.56 -17.01 -3.14
CA SER A 140 24.19 -16.18 -4.30
C SER A 140 23.05 -15.19 -3.99
N MET A 141 23.04 -14.67 -2.75
CA MET A 141 22.10 -13.65 -2.28
C MET A 141 22.82 -12.32 -2.11
N LEU A 142 22.08 -11.23 -2.25
CA LEU A 142 22.60 -9.87 -2.14
C LEU A 142 22.30 -9.26 -0.77
N LEU A 143 23.20 -8.40 -0.30
CA LEU A 143 23.02 -7.58 0.90
C LEU A 143 22.70 -6.13 0.50
N ILE A 144 21.54 -5.63 0.91
CA ILE A 144 21.11 -4.25 0.74
C ILE A 144 21.15 -3.55 2.09
N GLN A 145 21.91 -2.46 2.18
CA GLN A 145 22.01 -1.64 3.39
C GLN A 145 21.07 -0.45 3.28
N ASP A 146 20.26 -0.22 4.31
CA ASP A 146 19.58 1.06 4.47
C ASP A 146 20.55 2.15 4.91
N ILE A 147 20.42 3.35 4.34
CA ILE A 147 21.28 4.49 4.59
C ILE A 147 20.47 5.75 4.87
N VAL A 148 21.00 6.60 5.75
CA VAL A 148 20.43 7.90 6.08
C VAL A 148 21.40 8.99 5.65
N THR A 149 20.97 9.88 4.77
CA THR A 149 21.79 11.03 4.32
C THR A 149 21.21 12.37 4.77
N ASN A 150 19.95 12.38 5.19
CA ASN A 150 19.22 13.58 5.57
C ASN A 150 19.62 14.11 6.96
N HIS A 151 19.75 13.23 7.95
CA HIS A 151 19.84 13.64 9.36
C HIS A 151 20.76 12.74 10.18
N THR A 152 21.17 13.23 11.35
CA THR A 152 21.64 12.38 12.47
C THR A 152 20.50 12.07 13.44
N GLY A 153 20.78 11.54 14.62
CA GLY A 153 19.81 11.51 15.72
C GLY A 153 19.37 12.93 16.15
N ASP A 154 18.33 12.96 16.98
CA ASP A 154 17.68 14.18 17.49
C ASP A 154 18.44 14.73 18.73
N PHE A 155 19.50 15.52 18.51
CA PHE A 155 20.33 16.05 19.60
C PHE A 155 20.03 17.52 19.94
N PHE A 156 19.35 18.25 19.06
CA PHE A 156 18.99 19.64 19.31
C PHE A 156 17.59 20.00 18.83
N SER A 157 17.04 21.07 19.41
CA SER A 157 15.85 21.73 18.91
C SER A 157 16.14 23.18 18.53
N TYR A 158 15.27 23.77 17.73
CA TYR A 158 15.35 25.18 17.35
C TYR A 158 14.01 25.89 17.55
N ALA A 159 14.03 26.98 18.32
CA ALA A 159 12.85 27.78 18.62
C ALA A 159 12.82 29.10 17.84
N GLY A 160 11.65 29.43 17.28
CA GLY A 160 11.42 30.68 16.55
C GLY A 160 11.92 30.64 15.11
N ALA A 161 11.96 31.81 14.47
CA ALA A 161 12.40 31.93 13.08
C ALA A 161 13.91 31.65 12.96
N PRO A 162 14.35 30.94 11.90
CA PRO A 162 15.77 30.72 11.64
C PRO A 162 16.50 32.05 11.44
N ASP A 163 17.66 32.21 12.08
CA ASP A 163 18.52 33.38 11.97
C ASP A 163 19.89 32.93 11.43
N PRO A 164 20.13 33.01 10.10
CA PRO A 164 21.39 32.58 9.51
C PRO A 164 22.61 33.36 10.02
N ALA A 165 22.42 34.57 10.56
CA ALA A 165 23.51 35.38 11.09
C ALA A 165 23.88 34.98 12.53
N ASP A 166 22.93 34.43 13.30
CA ASP A 166 23.14 33.92 14.65
C ASP A 166 22.30 32.65 14.93
N PRO A 167 22.71 31.49 14.38
CA PRO A 167 21.99 30.23 14.58
C PRO A 167 21.96 29.79 16.06
N GLY A 168 22.80 30.37 16.93
CA GLY A 168 22.79 30.08 18.36
C GLY A 168 21.58 30.64 19.12
N LYS A 169 20.83 31.58 18.53
CA LYS A 169 19.74 32.30 19.18
C LYS A 169 18.53 31.40 19.48
N GLY A 170 18.09 30.61 18.50
CA GLY A 170 16.98 29.65 18.62
C GLY A 170 17.41 28.25 19.07
N PHE A 171 18.70 27.94 18.97
CA PHE A 171 19.25 26.61 19.23
C PHE A 171 19.25 26.19 20.71
N ARG A 172 18.89 24.93 20.97
CA ARG A 172 18.98 24.28 22.29
C ARG A 172 19.39 22.81 22.15
N LEU A 173 20.42 22.38 22.87
CA LEU A 173 20.75 20.96 22.99
C LEU A 173 19.71 20.22 23.83
N LYS A 174 19.37 19.00 23.43
CA LYS A 174 18.50 18.11 24.21
C LYS A 174 19.28 17.47 25.37
N PRO A 175 18.78 17.58 26.62
CA PRO A 175 19.48 17.04 27.78
C PRO A 175 19.28 15.52 27.90
N GLY A 176 20.33 14.81 28.31
CA GLY A 176 20.25 13.41 28.72
C GLY A 176 20.26 12.38 27.57
N MET A 177 20.48 12.81 26.33
CA MET A 177 20.70 11.92 25.18
C MET A 177 21.87 10.96 25.43
N VAL A 178 21.74 9.72 24.96
CA VAL A 178 22.81 8.71 25.03
C VAL A 178 23.13 8.18 23.62
N PRO A 179 24.34 8.43 23.07
CA PRO A 179 25.35 9.38 23.56
C PRO A 179 24.82 10.83 23.51
N PRO A 180 25.51 11.82 24.14
CA PRO A 180 24.99 13.20 24.21
C PRO A 180 25.08 14.00 22.91
N ARG A 181 25.77 13.49 21.88
CA ARG A 181 25.96 14.11 20.56
C ARG A 181 26.48 13.07 19.55
N PRO A 182 26.47 13.36 18.24
CA PRO A 182 27.15 12.54 17.25
C PRO A 182 28.65 12.43 17.53
N THR A 183 29.28 11.34 17.08
CA THR A 183 30.70 11.07 17.32
C THR A 183 31.57 11.15 16.06
N GLN A 184 30.97 11.12 14.87
CA GLN A 184 31.68 11.24 13.60
C GLN A 184 31.90 12.71 13.20
N HIS A 185 33.12 13.09 12.79
CA HIS A 185 33.37 14.38 12.17
C HIS A 185 32.86 14.42 10.70
N PRO A 186 32.24 15.51 10.20
CA PRO A 186 32.02 16.79 10.88
C PRO A 186 30.76 16.85 11.76
N PHE A 187 29.90 15.82 11.72
CA PHE A 187 28.61 15.76 12.43
C PHE A 187 28.72 15.94 13.95
N SER A 188 29.85 15.59 14.56
CA SER A 188 30.13 15.84 15.98
C SER A 188 30.15 17.32 16.37
N ALA A 189 30.24 18.23 15.40
CA ALA A 189 30.21 19.68 15.57
C ALA A 189 28.78 20.24 15.37
N ASN A 190 27.83 19.75 16.17
CA ASN A 190 26.40 20.07 16.05
C ASN A 190 25.95 21.32 16.84
N ASP A 191 26.83 21.97 17.60
CA ASP A 191 26.50 23.16 18.40
C ASP A 191 26.92 24.46 17.70
N PRO A 192 25.99 25.27 17.16
CA PRO A 192 26.30 26.50 16.42
C PRO A 192 26.88 27.61 17.29
N ARG A 193 26.92 27.44 18.62
CA ARG A 193 27.60 28.40 19.51
C ARG A 193 29.11 28.23 19.46
N ASP A 194 29.60 27.08 18.99
CA ASP A 194 31.01 26.85 18.69
C ASP A 194 31.38 27.50 17.33
N PRO A 195 32.37 28.42 17.29
CA PRO A 195 32.87 28.97 16.03
C PRO A 195 33.36 27.92 15.02
N GLU A 196 33.90 26.80 15.49
CA GLU A 196 34.32 25.70 14.62
C GLU A 196 33.13 25.05 13.93
N ALA A 197 32.09 24.71 14.69
CA ALA A 197 30.85 24.14 14.16
C ALA A 197 30.24 25.05 13.09
N ARG A 198 30.14 26.36 13.35
CA ARG A 198 29.67 27.34 12.36
C ARG A 198 30.53 27.40 11.11
N ARG A 199 31.85 27.24 11.25
CA ARG A 199 32.75 27.21 10.08
C ARG A 199 32.56 25.94 9.26
N LEU A 200 32.35 24.80 9.92
CA LEU A 200 32.10 23.53 9.26
C LEU A 200 30.73 23.51 8.58
N SER A 201 29.72 24.15 9.19
CA SER A 201 28.35 24.28 8.68
C SER A 201 27.79 22.94 8.21
N ALA A 202 27.87 21.91 9.08
CA ALA A 202 27.44 20.56 8.74
C ALA A 202 25.92 20.35 8.86
N TYR A 203 25.19 21.31 9.42
CA TYR A 203 23.77 21.22 9.75
C TYR A 203 23.01 22.46 9.32
N HIS A 204 21.73 22.28 9.03
CA HIS A 204 20.76 23.35 9.08
C HIS A 204 20.26 23.49 10.53
N TRP A 205 20.66 24.57 11.21
CA TRP A 205 20.12 24.91 12.54
C TRP A 205 18.82 25.70 12.39
N THR A 206 17.77 24.98 12.03
CA THR A 206 16.44 25.49 11.66
C THR A 206 15.36 24.80 12.50
N PRO A 207 14.13 25.36 12.59
CA PRO A 207 13.02 24.65 13.23
C PRO A 207 12.53 23.46 12.40
N ASP A 208 11.59 22.70 12.97
CA ASP A 208 10.86 21.66 12.23
C ASP A 208 10.13 22.20 11.01
N VAL A 209 9.98 21.35 9.99
CA VAL A 209 9.13 21.60 8.83
C VAL A 209 7.71 21.85 9.29
N ALA A 210 7.23 23.08 9.08
CA ALA A 210 5.87 23.48 9.41
C ALA A 210 4.91 23.37 8.22
N ASP A 211 5.42 23.51 6.98
CA ASP A 211 4.66 23.34 5.75
C ASP A 211 5.37 22.36 4.80
N PHE A 212 4.83 21.15 4.68
CA PHE A 212 5.34 20.10 3.78
C PHE A 212 5.09 20.38 2.29
N ASN A 213 4.55 21.55 1.93
CA ASN A 213 4.47 22.04 0.55
C ASN A 213 5.51 23.13 0.25
N ASP A 214 6.30 23.55 1.23
CA ASP A 214 7.40 24.48 1.05
C ASP A 214 8.70 23.71 0.81
N GLU A 215 9.14 23.65 -0.45
CA GLU A 215 10.36 22.95 -0.87
C GLU A 215 11.62 23.41 -0.10
N ALA A 216 11.69 24.69 0.30
CA ALA A 216 12.82 25.18 1.07
C ALA A 216 12.81 24.58 2.49
N GLN A 217 11.64 24.51 3.14
CA GLN A 217 11.53 23.85 4.43
C GLN A 217 11.79 22.35 4.31
N LEU A 218 11.26 21.69 3.26
CA LEU A 218 11.48 20.25 3.05
C LEU A 218 12.96 19.86 2.97
N THR A 219 13.83 20.76 2.48
CA THR A 219 15.26 20.46 2.26
C THR A 219 16.21 21.13 3.24
N THR A 220 15.68 21.92 4.19
CA THR A 220 16.51 22.65 5.17
C THR A 220 15.91 22.70 6.57
N GLY A 221 14.72 22.13 6.78
CA GLY A 221 14.03 22.07 8.07
C GLY A 221 14.17 20.69 8.71
N GLN A 222 14.07 20.63 10.03
CA GLN A 222 14.07 19.35 10.73
C GLN A 222 12.81 18.55 10.41
N VAL A 223 12.96 17.25 10.18
CA VAL A 223 11.83 16.34 9.98
C VAL A 223 11.66 15.53 11.25
N SER A 224 10.55 15.73 11.96
CA SER A 224 10.26 15.05 13.24
C SER A 224 11.31 15.30 14.34
N GLY A 225 11.89 16.50 14.39
CA GLY A 225 12.94 16.89 15.34
C GLY A 225 14.34 16.39 14.99
N LEU A 226 14.53 15.70 13.87
CA LEU A 226 15.83 15.11 13.53
C LEU A 226 16.81 16.18 13.05
N ASP A 227 18.05 16.15 13.57
CA ASP A 227 19.12 17.09 13.25
C ASP A 227 19.46 17.06 11.75
N ASP A 228 18.97 18.04 11.00
CA ASP A 228 19.04 18.10 9.54
C ASP A 228 20.44 18.47 9.03
N ILE A 229 21.04 17.58 8.24
CA ILE A 229 22.40 17.71 7.71
C ILE A 229 22.39 18.63 6.48
N ASP A 230 23.35 19.57 6.40
CA ASP A 230 23.52 20.41 5.21
C ASP A 230 24.19 19.63 4.07
N THR A 231 23.38 18.91 3.29
CA THR A 231 23.83 18.13 2.12
C THR A 231 24.29 18.99 0.95
N SER A 232 24.06 20.31 0.96
CA SER A 232 24.63 21.23 -0.03
C SER A 232 26.13 21.47 0.18
N ASN A 233 26.62 21.21 1.40
CA ASN A 233 28.00 21.41 1.79
C ASN A 233 28.96 20.34 1.19
N PRO A 234 29.98 20.73 0.40
CA PRO A 234 30.92 19.77 -0.21
C PRO A 234 31.69 18.89 0.78
N LEU A 235 31.95 19.36 2.00
CA LEU A 235 32.59 18.56 3.06
C LEU A 235 31.65 17.44 3.51
N VAL A 236 30.38 17.76 3.73
CA VAL A 236 29.34 16.79 4.11
C VAL A 236 29.17 15.74 3.03
N ARG A 237 29.00 16.15 1.76
CA ARG A 237 28.87 15.21 0.62
C ARG A 237 30.04 14.24 0.53
N ARG A 238 31.27 14.75 0.67
CA ARG A 238 32.48 13.93 0.69
C ARG A 238 32.46 12.93 1.86
N THR A 239 32.13 13.40 3.06
CA THR A 239 32.09 12.55 4.27
C THR A 239 31.06 11.43 4.14
N LEU A 240 29.86 11.72 3.60
CA LEU A 240 28.83 10.71 3.37
C LEU A 240 29.26 9.71 2.29
N LYS A 241 29.84 10.17 1.17
CA LYS A 241 30.41 9.28 0.13
C LYS A 241 31.51 8.39 0.69
N GLU A 242 32.39 8.91 1.55
CA GLU A 242 33.44 8.13 2.21
C GLU A 242 32.87 7.09 3.18
N SER A 243 31.85 7.46 3.96
CA SER A 243 31.19 6.56 4.92
C SER A 243 30.53 5.40 4.20
N TYR A 244 29.66 5.68 3.22
CA TYR A 244 28.90 4.66 2.50
C TYR A 244 29.76 3.90 1.47
N GLY A 245 30.72 4.56 0.84
CA GLY A 245 31.76 3.89 0.05
C GLY A 245 32.66 2.98 0.89
N GLY A 246 32.83 3.30 2.18
CA GLY A 246 33.52 2.48 3.17
C GLY A 246 32.82 1.15 3.38
N TRP A 247 31.50 1.13 3.56
CA TRP A 247 30.71 -0.11 3.70
C TRP A 247 30.79 -1.01 2.47
N ILE A 248 30.74 -0.44 1.27
CA ILE A 248 30.90 -1.18 0.01
C ILE A 248 32.26 -1.89 -0.02
N LYS A 249 33.35 -1.21 0.37
CA LYS A 249 34.71 -1.79 0.37
C LYS A 249 34.95 -2.75 1.52
N ALA A 250 34.46 -2.43 2.71
CA ALA A 250 34.80 -3.13 3.93
C ALA A 250 33.94 -4.37 4.15
N VAL A 251 32.68 -4.34 3.73
CA VAL A 251 31.69 -5.40 3.97
C VAL A 251 31.29 -6.10 2.68
N GLY A 252 31.25 -5.39 1.55
CA GLY A 252 30.78 -5.94 0.28
C GLY A 252 29.26 -5.82 0.11
N VAL A 253 28.64 -4.76 0.65
CA VAL A 253 27.23 -4.42 0.40
C VAL A 253 26.96 -4.36 -1.12
N ASP A 254 25.80 -4.82 -1.58
CA ASP A 254 25.45 -4.97 -3.00
C ASP A 254 24.44 -3.93 -3.52
N GLY A 255 23.87 -3.13 -2.62
CA GLY A 255 22.97 -2.03 -2.93
C GLY A 255 22.62 -1.21 -1.70
N LEU A 256 22.08 -0.01 -1.92
CA LEU A 256 21.67 0.91 -0.87
C LEU A 256 20.17 1.23 -1.01
N ARG A 257 19.41 1.10 0.08
CA ARG A 257 18.12 1.77 0.21
C ARG A 257 18.36 3.11 0.87
N VAL A 258 17.86 4.19 0.28
CA VAL A 258 18.01 5.53 0.85
C VAL A 258 16.76 5.94 1.60
N ASP A 259 16.94 6.26 2.87
CA ASP A 259 15.93 6.86 3.73
C ASP A 259 15.62 8.30 3.34
N THR A 260 14.36 8.71 3.51
CA THR A 260 13.90 10.11 3.48
C THR A 260 14.41 10.92 2.27
N ALA A 261 14.48 10.28 1.10
CA ALA A 261 15.12 10.86 -0.08
C ALA A 261 14.45 12.18 -0.55
N ARG A 262 13.17 12.36 -0.21
CA ARG A 262 12.39 13.56 -0.53
C ARG A 262 12.88 14.83 0.14
N TYR A 263 13.60 14.70 1.26
CA TYR A 263 14.03 15.82 2.10
C TYR A 263 15.47 16.26 1.79
N VAL A 264 16.09 15.67 0.76
CA VAL A 264 17.45 16.01 0.31
C VAL A 264 17.40 16.47 -1.14
N GLU A 265 18.17 17.51 -1.47
CA GLU A 265 18.13 18.16 -2.77
C GLU A 265 18.61 17.26 -3.92
N HIS A 266 17.98 17.37 -5.09
CA HIS A 266 18.31 16.53 -6.27
C HIS A 266 19.79 16.52 -6.66
N GLU A 267 20.51 17.63 -6.46
CA GLU A 267 21.93 17.72 -6.81
C GLU A 267 22.82 16.87 -5.90
N PHE A 268 22.37 16.55 -4.68
CA PHE A 268 23.06 15.60 -3.81
C PHE A 268 23.09 14.22 -4.46
N TRP A 269 21.97 13.71 -4.99
CA TRP A 269 21.90 12.37 -5.58
C TRP A 269 22.84 12.19 -6.78
N ARG A 270 22.98 13.25 -7.59
CA ARG A 270 23.89 13.27 -8.73
C ARG A 270 25.35 13.16 -8.30
N ASP A 271 25.75 13.91 -7.27
CA ASP A 271 27.11 13.81 -6.73
C ASP A 271 27.32 12.52 -5.94
N PHE A 272 26.46 12.22 -4.96
CA PHE A 272 26.56 11.08 -4.07
C PHE A 272 26.68 9.76 -4.84
N ILE A 273 25.86 9.56 -5.88
CA ILE A 273 25.83 8.30 -6.64
C ILE A 273 26.83 8.34 -7.80
N HIS A 274 26.90 9.43 -8.56
CA HIS A 274 27.52 9.46 -9.89
C HIS A 274 28.79 10.33 -9.99
N SER A 275 29.24 10.96 -8.91
CA SER A 275 30.43 11.81 -8.97
C SER A 275 31.63 11.08 -9.56
N ALA A 276 32.23 11.71 -10.58
CA ALA A 276 33.41 11.22 -11.29
C ALA A 276 34.72 11.80 -10.73
N ASP A 277 34.65 12.63 -9.67
CA ASP A 277 35.85 13.18 -9.02
C ASP A 277 36.68 12.04 -8.42
N PRO A 278 37.92 11.78 -8.90
CA PRO A 278 38.77 10.73 -8.34
C PRO A 278 39.12 10.95 -6.86
N ALA A 279 39.07 12.19 -6.37
CA ALA A 279 39.30 12.52 -4.97
C ALA A 279 38.04 12.42 -4.09
N SER A 280 36.86 12.27 -4.69
CA SER A 280 35.57 12.16 -4.01
C SER A 280 34.58 11.36 -4.86
N PRO A 281 34.89 10.10 -5.21
CA PRO A 281 34.08 9.34 -6.16
C PRO A 281 32.71 9.03 -5.58
N GLY A 282 31.67 9.07 -6.42
CA GLY A 282 30.33 8.65 -6.05
C GLY A 282 30.29 7.16 -5.68
N VAL A 283 29.31 6.77 -4.86
CA VAL A 283 29.19 5.38 -4.38
C VAL A 283 29.03 4.37 -5.52
N GLY A 284 28.44 4.77 -6.65
CA GLY A 284 28.35 3.94 -7.85
C GLY A 284 29.72 3.70 -8.50
N ALA A 285 30.63 4.68 -8.47
CA ALA A 285 32.00 4.49 -8.94
C ALA A 285 32.82 3.61 -7.99
N VAL A 286 32.59 3.75 -6.67
CA VAL A 286 33.19 2.87 -5.66
C VAL A 286 32.76 1.42 -5.87
N ALA A 287 31.46 1.17 -6.06
CA ALA A 287 30.92 -0.17 -6.31
C ALA A 287 31.48 -0.81 -7.58
N ARG A 288 31.52 -0.06 -8.70
CA ARG A 288 32.15 -0.53 -9.95
C ARG A 288 33.62 -0.90 -9.77
N ALA A 289 34.37 -0.14 -8.97
CA ALA A 289 35.76 -0.47 -8.65
C ALA A 289 35.90 -1.75 -7.81
N GLN A 290 34.84 -2.19 -7.12
CA GLN A 290 34.76 -3.50 -6.45
C GLN A 290 34.19 -4.62 -7.35
N GLY A 291 33.96 -4.34 -8.64
CA GLY A 291 33.38 -5.31 -9.58
C GLY A 291 31.85 -5.42 -9.54
N GLN A 292 31.16 -4.52 -8.84
CA GLN A 292 29.70 -4.52 -8.71
C GLN A 292 29.04 -3.63 -9.78
N GLU A 293 29.03 -4.11 -11.03
CA GLU A 293 28.42 -3.39 -12.18
C GLU A 293 26.89 -3.16 -12.05
N GLY A 294 26.22 -3.94 -11.19
CA GLY A 294 24.77 -3.88 -10.98
C GLY A 294 24.33 -3.16 -9.70
N PHE A 295 25.22 -2.40 -9.03
CA PHE A 295 24.93 -1.78 -7.73
C PHE A 295 23.69 -0.87 -7.76
N LEU A 296 22.66 -1.26 -7.01
CA LEU A 296 21.36 -0.59 -7.01
C LEU A 296 21.29 0.37 -5.84
N VAL A 297 21.07 1.65 -6.12
CA VAL A 297 20.64 2.65 -5.13
C VAL A 297 19.18 2.97 -5.39
N PHE A 298 18.32 2.80 -4.39
CA PHE A 298 16.91 3.12 -4.51
C PHE A 298 16.37 3.89 -3.31
N GLY A 299 15.55 4.91 -3.57
CA GLY A 299 15.12 5.85 -2.54
C GLY A 299 13.70 5.62 -2.06
N GLU A 300 13.48 6.04 -0.83
CA GLU A 300 12.19 6.27 -0.24
C GLU A 300 11.74 7.72 -0.52
N VAL A 301 10.73 7.87 -1.40
CA VAL A 301 10.07 9.14 -1.66
C VAL A 301 8.63 8.99 -1.18
N TRP A 302 8.41 9.26 0.11
CA TRP A 302 7.08 9.09 0.70
C TRP A 302 6.07 10.03 0.04
N THR A 303 5.01 9.44 -0.51
CA THR A 303 3.90 10.15 -1.15
C THR A 303 2.56 9.49 -0.80
N ASN A 304 1.52 10.32 -0.72
CA ASN A 304 0.14 9.89 -0.50
C ASN A 304 -0.63 10.09 -1.80
N ALA A 305 -0.64 9.06 -2.67
CA ALA A 305 -1.26 9.18 -3.98
C ALA A 305 -2.77 9.41 -3.88
N VAL A 306 -3.27 10.39 -4.62
CA VAL A 306 -4.71 10.63 -4.74
C VAL A 306 -5.31 9.62 -5.74
N PRO A 307 -6.46 8.99 -5.44
CA PRO A 307 -7.11 8.08 -6.37
C PRO A 307 -7.33 8.71 -7.75
N PHE A 308 -6.96 7.99 -8.81
CA PHE A 308 -7.05 8.44 -10.21
C PHE A 308 -6.23 9.71 -10.55
N ASP A 309 -5.18 9.98 -9.78
CA ASP A 309 -4.17 11.01 -10.06
C ASP A 309 -2.77 10.37 -10.14
N ASP A 310 -1.87 10.99 -10.91
CA ASP A 310 -0.50 10.52 -11.16
C ASP A 310 0.59 11.58 -10.88
N LYS A 311 0.26 12.67 -10.18
CA LYS A 311 1.24 13.67 -9.73
C LYS A 311 2.28 13.08 -8.79
N GLU A 312 1.85 12.26 -7.83
CA GLU A 312 2.75 11.62 -6.86
C GLU A 312 3.67 10.59 -7.54
N ASP A 313 3.20 9.92 -8.59
CA ASP A 313 4.02 9.03 -9.42
C ASP A 313 5.06 9.83 -10.19
N ALA A 314 4.66 10.96 -10.78
CA ALA A 314 5.57 11.84 -11.50
C ALA A 314 6.64 12.42 -10.57
N LEU A 315 6.25 12.82 -9.35
CA LEU A 315 7.16 13.26 -8.30
C LEU A 315 8.13 12.13 -7.92
N THR A 316 7.61 10.93 -7.62
CA THR A 316 8.45 9.79 -7.24
C THR A 316 9.42 9.42 -8.36
N ALA A 317 8.97 9.43 -9.62
CA ALA A 317 9.79 9.13 -10.79
C ALA A 317 10.78 10.24 -11.16
N SER A 318 10.69 11.45 -10.57
CA SER A 318 11.66 12.52 -10.82
C SER A 318 13.02 12.20 -10.20
N TYR A 319 13.06 11.47 -9.09
CA TYR A 319 14.26 11.03 -8.35
C TYR A 319 15.08 9.96 -9.06
N LEU A 320 14.60 9.44 -10.19
CA LEU A 320 15.40 8.62 -11.09
C LEU A 320 16.30 9.47 -12.01
N GLY A 321 16.04 10.78 -12.10
CA GLY A 321 16.72 11.69 -13.02
C GLY A 321 16.37 11.45 -14.49
N THR A 322 17.21 12.00 -15.38
CA THR A 322 17.15 11.77 -16.83
C THR A 322 18.35 10.94 -17.30
N ALA A 323 18.36 10.50 -18.56
CA ALA A 323 19.52 9.77 -19.10
C ALA A 323 20.81 10.62 -19.07
N GLU A 324 20.70 11.94 -19.24
CA GLU A 324 21.82 12.89 -19.23
C GLU A 324 22.22 13.30 -17.81
N ARG A 325 21.28 13.26 -16.86
CA ARG A 325 21.50 13.56 -15.44
C ARG A 325 20.85 12.49 -14.58
N PRO A 326 21.47 11.30 -14.48
CA PRO A 326 20.91 10.21 -13.70
C PRO A 326 20.98 10.54 -12.20
N GLU A 327 20.00 10.03 -11.46
CA GLU A 327 19.95 10.09 -9.99
C GLU A 327 19.85 8.66 -9.46
N MET A 328 18.75 8.26 -8.81
CA MET A 328 18.63 6.90 -8.28
C MET A 328 18.33 5.87 -9.38
N GLY A 329 18.74 4.62 -9.14
CA GLY A 329 18.47 3.51 -10.08
C GLY A 329 17.03 2.98 -9.99
N ALA A 330 16.39 3.13 -8.83
CA ALA A 330 14.99 2.81 -8.60
C ALA A 330 14.41 3.66 -7.46
N VAL A 331 13.10 3.57 -7.24
CA VAL A 331 12.40 4.22 -6.13
C VAL A 331 11.29 3.30 -5.61
N LEU A 332 11.01 3.40 -4.30
CA LEU A 332 9.88 2.71 -3.67
C LEU A 332 8.56 3.23 -4.24
N ASN A 333 7.72 2.33 -4.73
CA ASN A 333 6.48 2.67 -5.41
C ASN A 333 5.30 2.77 -4.43
N PHE A 334 5.31 3.82 -3.60
CA PHE A 334 4.22 4.13 -2.66
C PHE A 334 2.85 4.25 -3.31
N PRO A 335 2.69 4.92 -4.47
CA PRO A 335 1.40 4.98 -5.16
C PRO A 335 0.83 3.59 -5.49
N LEU A 336 1.68 2.67 -5.98
CA LEU A 336 1.26 1.30 -6.23
C LEU A 336 0.94 0.54 -4.94
N ALA A 337 1.77 0.66 -3.90
CA ALA A 337 1.52 0.01 -2.61
C ALA A 337 0.16 0.44 -2.02
N GLY A 338 -0.15 1.73 -2.05
CA GLY A 338 -1.44 2.28 -1.62
C GLY A 338 -2.63 1.68 -2.37
N ASP A 339 -2.57 1.62 -3.70
CA ASP A 339 -3.68 1.11 -4.52
C ASP A 339 -3.80 -0.42 -4.47
N LEU A 340 -2.70 -1.16 -4.30
CA LEU A 340 -2.74 -2.61 -4.02
C LEU A 340 -3.50 -2.89 -2.71
N ARG A 341 -3.19 -2.15 -1.64
CA ARG A 341 -3.89 -2.26 -0.35
C ARG A 341 -5.36 -1.83 -0.45
N ALA A 342 -5.63 -0.73 -1.15
CA ALA A 342 -6.98 -0.23 -1.34
C ALA A 342 -7.85 -1.25 -2.05
N VAL A 343 -7.39 -1.83 -3.16
CA VAL A 343 -8.18 -2.77 -3.97
C VAL A 343 -8.28 -4.15 -3.33
N PHE A 344 -7.16 -4.75 -2.92
CA PHE A 344 -7.18 -6.13 -2.41
C PHE A 344 -7.58 -6.24 -0.93
N GLY A 345 -7.17 -5.26 -0.11
CA GLY A 345 -7.43 -5.24 1.33
C GLY A 345 -8.76 -4.56 1.69
N LYS A 346 -9.00 -3.36 1.14
CA LYS A 346 -10.12 -2.47 1.53
C LYS A 346 -11.32 -2.51 0.58
N GLY A 347 -11.21 -3.27 -0.52
CA GLY A 347 -12.28 -3.45 -1.50
C GLY A 347 -12.56 -2.22 -2.38
N ALA A 348 -11.57 -1.36 -2.61
CA ALA A 348 -11.68 -0.30 -3.59
C ALA A 348 -11.91 -0.88 -5.00
N PRO A 349 -12.53 -0.11 -5.91
CA PRO A 349 -12.76 -0.59 -7.27
C PRO A 349 -11.47 -0.95 -8.00
N PRO A 350 -11.37 -2.12 -8.65
CA PRO A 350 -10.20 -2.50 -9.45
C PRO A 350 -9.80 -1.49 -10.55
N ALA A 351 -10.72 -0.65 -11.01
CA ALA A 351 -10.42 0.47 -11.91
C ALA A 351 -9.34 1.41 -11.35
N LEU A 352 -9.25 1.58 -10.02
CA LEU A 352 -8.20 2.36 -9.36
C LEU A 352 -6.82 1.73 -9.63
N LEU A 353 -6.68 0.43 -9.35
CA LEU A 353 -5.42 -0.27 -9.61
C LEU A 353 -5.12 -0.33 -11.11
N LYS A 354 -6.12 -0.51 -11.99
CA LYS A 354 -5.91 -0.41 -13.44
C LYS A 354 -5.30 0.96 -13.83
N TYR A 355 -5.87 2.05 -13.33
CA TYR A 355 -5.31 3.40 -13.54
C TYR A 355 -3.87 3.50 -13.05
N ARG A 356 -3.58 2.97 -11.86
CA ARG A 356 -2.21 2.94 -11.30
C ARG A 356 -1.24 2.14 -12.17
N LEU A 357 -1.67 1.01 -12.72
CA LEU A 357 -0.85 0.23 -13.65
C LEU A 357 -0.60 0.99 -14.96
N GLU A 358 -1.58 1.77 -15.44
CA GLU A 358 -1.39 2.68 -16.58
C GLU A 358 -0.41 3.81 -16.24
N SER A 359 -0.46 4.36 -15.03
CA SER A 359 0.50 5.35 -14.51
C SER A 359 1.92 4.77 -14.42
N MET A 360 2.05 3.58 -13.85
CA MET A 360 3.32 2.86 -13.75
C MET A 360 3.96 2.67 -15.13
N LYS A 361 3.15 2.28 -16.13
CA LYS A 361 3.60 2.17 -17.52
C LYS A 361 4.10 3.50 -18.10
N ARG A 362 3.51 4.63 -17.74
CA ARG A 362 3.94 5.96 -18.21
C ARG A 362 5.28 6.39 -17.58
N HIS A 363 5.42 6.24 -16.26
CA HIS A 363 6.52 6.86 -15.51
C HIS A 363 7.76 5.96 -15.35
N TYR A 364 7.59 4.63 -15.38
CA TYR A 364 8.66 3.64 -15.24
C TYR A 364 9.00 2.92 -16.57
N ALA A 365 8.69 3.54 -17.71
CA ALA A 365 9.06 3.01 -19.01
C ALA A 365 10.59 3.01 -19.25
N GLY A 366 11.05 2.23 -20.23
CA GLY A 366 12.43 2.32 -20.74
C GLY A 366 13.52 1.69 -19.88
N GLY A 367 13.18 0.74 -19.01
CA GLY A 367 14.15 0.05 -18.15
C GLY A 367 14.38 0.70 -16.79
N ARG A 368 13.70 1.81 -16.51
CA ARG A 368 13.57 2.39 -15.15
C ARG A 368 12.88 1.38 -14.24
N ALA A 369 13.46 1.12 -13.06
CA ALA A 369 12.93 0.12 -12.15
C ALA A 369 12.07 0.78 -11.05
N SER A 370 10.92 0.18 -10.76
CA SER A 370 10.15 0.45 -9.54
C SER A 370 10.45 -0.64 -8.51
N VAL A 371 10.51 -0.26 -7.24
CA VAL A 371 10.58 -1.20 -6.12
C VAL A 371 9.18 -1.32 -5.53
N ASN A 372 8.54 -2.48 -5.73
CA ASN A 372 7.14 -2.70 -5.39
C ASN A 372 7.02 -3.42 -4.05
N PHE A 373 6.01 -3.08 -3.25
CA PHE A 373 5.74 -3.68 -1.93
C PHE A 373 4.26 -3.51 -1.59
N ILE A 374 3.80 -4.13 -0.50
CA ILE A 374 2.41 -4.02 -0.01
C ILE A 374 2.31 -3.48 1.42
N ASP A 375 3.38 -3.62 2.20
CA ASP A 375 3.60 -3.00 3.50
C ASP A 375 5.11 -2.87 3.79
N ASN A 376 5.44 -2.07 4.79
CA ASN A 376 6.79 -1.87 5.30
C ASN A 376 6.75 -1.50 6.80
N HIS A 377 7.85 -0.97 7.33
CA HIS A 377 7.99 -0.65 8.74
C HIS A 377 7.31 0.65 9.20
N ASP A 378 6.84 1.49 8.27
CA ASP A 378 6.23 2.81 8.54
C ASP A 378 4.74 2.87 8.19
N MET A 379 4.15 1.71 7.88
CA MET A 379 2.72 1.62 7.64
C MET A 379 2.10 0.44 8.39
N PRO A 380 0.77 0.48 8.64
CA PRO A 380 0.07 -0.67 9.16
C PRO A 380 0.32 -1.92 8.30
N ARG A 381 0.51 -3.08 8.94
CA ARG A 381 0.54 -4.38 8.24
C ARG A 381 -0.66 -4.54 7.32
N PHE A 382 -0.52 -5.24 6.20
CA PHE A 382 -1.66 -5.48 5.31
C PHE A 382 -2.84 -6.13 6.06
N LEU A 383 -2.57 -7.11 6.92
CA LEU A 383 -3.59 -7.86 7.65
C LEU A 383 -4.27 -7.09 8.80
N SER A 384 -3.78 -5.90 9.17
CA SER A 384 -4.51 -5.05 10.11
C SER A 384 -5.66 -4.28 9.44
N GLU A 385 -5.68 -4.26 8.11
CA GLU A 385 -6.67 -3.52 7.33
C GLU A 385 -7.41 -4.38 6.29
N GLY A 386 -6.91 -5.57 5.98
CA GLY A 386 -7.50 -6.52 5.05
C GLY A 386 -7.44 -7.96 5.55
N GLY A 387 -8.18 -8.86 4.89
CA GLY A 387 -8.17 -10.29 5.20
C GLY A 387 -7.09 -11.08 4.46
N GLU A 388 -6.84 -12.32 4.88
CA GLU A 388 -5.83 -13.19 4.26
C GLU A 388 -6.12 -13.49 2.78
N ALA A 389 -7.40 -13.59 2.40
CA ALA A 389 -7.78 -13.74 0.99
C ALA A 389 -7.32 -12.55 0.13
N GLY A 390 -7.47 -11.32 0.65
CA GLY A 390 -6.94 -10.11 0.03
C GLY A 390 -5.41 -10.10 -0.01
N LEU A 391 -4.75 -10.53 1.07
CA LEU A 391 -3.29 -10.62 1.13
C LEU A 391 -2.75 -11.58 0.06
N VAL A 392 -3.38 -12.74 -0.11
CA VAL A 392 -3.02 -13.73 -1.15
C VAL A 392 -3.09 -13.11 -2.55
N GLN A 393 -4.13 -12.32 -2.85
CA GLN A 393 -4.24 -11.62 -4.13
C GLN A 393 -3.20 -10.51 -4.29
N ALA A 394 -2.94 -9.74 -3.22
CA ALA A 394 -1.92 -8.69 -3.22
C ALA A 394 -0.50 -9.25 -3.42
N LEU A 395 -0.17 -10.37 -2.77
CA LEU A 395 1.06 -11.14 -2.99
C LEU A 395 1.16 -11.65 -4.42
N ALA A 396 0.10 -12.25 -4.95
CA ALA A 396 0.10 -12.72 -6.34
C ALA A 396 0.36 -11.54 -7.30
N ALA A 397 -0.30 -10.39 -7.12
CA ALA A 397 -0.06 -9.19 -7.90
C ALA A 397 1.38 -8.67 -7.76
N LEU A 398 1.91 -8.60 -6.54
CA LEU A 398 3.29 -8.15 -6.26
C LEU A 398 4.32 -8.97 -7.04
N PHE A 399 4.14 -10.30 -7.10
CA PHE A 399 5.08 -11.20 -7.78
C PHE A 399 4.85 -11.33 -9.29
N THR A 400 3.69 -10.92 -9.81
CA THR A 400 3.40 -10.94 -11.26
C THR A 400 3.51 -9.57 -11.93
N LEU A 401 3.71 -8.49 -11.17
CA LEU A 401 4.01 -7.17 -11.73
C LEU A 401 5.52 -7.01 -12.03
N PRO A 402 5.89 -6.33 -13.13
CA PRO A 402 7.28 -5.95 -13.40
C PRO A 402 7.87 -5.06 -12.30
N GLY A 403 9.19 -5.07 -12.13
CA GLY A 403 9.91 -4.30 -11.10
C GLY A 403 10.64 -5.19 -10.09
N LEU A 404 11.04 -4.64 -8.95
CA LEU A 404 11.69 -5.40 -7.88
C LEU A 404 10.72 -5.56 -6.69
N PRO A 405 10.18 -6.75 -6.43
CA PRO A 405 9.30 -6.97 -5.27
C PRO A 405 10.10 -6.99 -3.96
N VAL A 406 9.58 -6.32 -2.94
CA VAL A 406 10.05 -6.33 -1.56
C VAL A 406 8.96 -6.94 -0.68
N LEU A 407 9.34 -7.92 0.13
CA LEU A 407 8.49 -8.53 1.16
C LEU A 407 9.00 -8.11 2.54
N TYR A 408 8.14 -7.54 3.38
CA TYR A 408 8.48 -7.21 4.76
C TYR A 408 8.34 -8.43 5.68
N ALA A 409 9.35 -8.67 6.52
CA ALA A 409 9.41 -9.81 7.42
C ALA A 409 8.17 -9.91 8.32
N GLY A 410 7.65 -11.13 8.47
CA GLY A 410 6.43 -11.43 9.24
C GLY A 410 5.17 -11.51 8.39
N THR A 411 5.17 -10.97 7.17
CA THR A 411 4.04 -11.12 6.23
C THR A 411 3.80 -12.59 5.89
N GLU A 412 4.85 -13.38 5.74
CA GLU A 412 4.79 -14.83 5.50
C GLU A 412 4.32 -15.65 6.71
N GLN A 413 4.19 -15.00 7.88
CA GLN A 413 3.73 -15.55 9.15
C GLN A 413 2.41 -14.92 9.63
N GLY A 414 1.81 -14.05 8.81
CA GLY A 414 0.50 -13.46 9.08
C GLY A 414 0.50 -12.33 10.11
N PHE A 415 1.57 -11.54 10.19
CA PHE A 415 1.66 -10.44 11.15
C PHE A 415 0.59 -9.37 10.91
N THR A 416 -0.08 -8.97 12.00
CA THR A 416 -1.01 -7.83 12.03
C THR A 416 -0.42 -6.62 12.74
N GLU A 417 0.61 -6.81 13.57
CA GLU A 417 1.30 -5.75 14.31
C GLU A 417 2.52 -5.24 13.53
N THR A 418 2.61 -3.92 13.39
CA THR A 418 3.73 -3.28 12.71
C THR A 418 4.94 -3.29 13.64
N ARG A 419 6.13 -3.58 13.10
CA ARG A 419 7.39 -3.71 13.87
C ARG A 419 7.37 -4.79 14.97
N ALA A 420 6.43 -5.73 14.95
CA ALA A 420 6.49 -6.93 15.79
C ALA A 420 7.69 -7.82 15.46
N SER A 421 8.12 -8.59 16.44
CA SER A 421 9.32 -9.40 16.39
C SER A 421 9.03 -10.82 15.91
N MET A 422 9.97 -11.35 15.11
CA MET A 422 9.93 -12.71 14.60
C MET A 422 10.40 -13.76 15.62
N PHE A 423 10.99 -13.34 16.75
CA PHE A 423 11.46 -14.21 17.82
C PHE A 423 10.66 -14.02 19.11
N ALA A 424 10.55 -15.10 19.90
CA ALA A 424 9.60 -15.23 21.00
C ALA A 424 9.72 -14.17 22.10
N GLN A 425 10.91 -13.65 22.35
CA GLN A 425 11.17 -12.72 23.43
C GLN A 425 10.87 -11.27 23.03
N GLY A 426 10.92 -10.96 21.72
CA GLY A 426 10.81 -9.58 21.24
C GLY A 426 9.39 -9.04 21.21
N PHE A 427 9.29 -7.72 21.00
CA PHE A 427 8.04 -6.98 21.06
C PHE A 427 7.00 -7.55 20.09
N GLY A 428 5.75 -7.68 20.52
CA GLY A 428 4.64 -8.08 19.64
C GLY A 428 4.66 -9.54 19.12
N SER A 429 5.63 -10.37 19.54
CA SER A 429 5.74 -11.77 19.10
C SER A 429 4.69 -12.70 19.71
N GLY A 430 4.09 -12.31 20.84
CA GLY A 430 3.18 -13.15 21.61
C GLY A 430 3.85 -14.36 22.27
N GLY A 431 5.16 -14.29 22.54
CA GLY A 431 5.90 -15.36 23.23
C GLY A 431 6.25 -16.55 22.33
N LYS A 432 6.28 -16.35 21.00
CA LYS A 432 6.51 -17.42 20.01
C LYS A 432 7.50 -17.00 18.94
N ASP A 433 8.28 -17.97 18.46
CA ASP A 433 9.10 -17.82 17.26
C ASP A 433 8.24 -17.98 16.00
N HIS A 434 8.46 -17.10 15.03
CA HIS A 434 7.71 -17.01 13.78
C HIS A 434 8.58 -17.42 12.59
N PHE A 435 9.21 -18.59 12.67
CA PHE A 435 10.05 -19.14 11.58
C PHE A 435 9.47 -20.42 10.97
N ASP A 436 8.14 -20.57 10.99
CA ASP A 436 7.46 -21.77 10.49
C ASP A 436 7.46 -21.82 8.95
N ARG A 437 8.23 -22.74 8.39
CA ARG A 437 8.32 -22.99 6.93
C ARG A 437 7.11 -23.75 6.36
N SER A 438 6.27 -24.32 7.24
CA SER A 438 5.02 -24.97 6.86
C SER A 438 3.82 -24.03 6.87
N HIS A 439 4.01 -22.80 7.37
CA HIS A 439 2.96 -21.78 7.38
C HIS A 439 2.40 -21.56 5.96
N ARG A 440 1.08 -21.45 5.85
CA ARG A 440 0.39 -21.39 4.55
C ARG A 440 0.92 -20.26 3.66
N LEU A 441 1.12 -19.08 4.24
CA LEU A 441 1.63 -17.91 3.52
C LEU A 441 3.10 -18.09 3.09
N TYR A 442 3.95 -18.70 3.93
CA TYR A 442 5.33 -19.06 3.57
C TYR A 442 5.38 -19.97 2.33
N VAL A 443 4.61 -21.06 2.34
CA VAL A 443 4.54 -22.00 1.21
C VAL A 443 3.99 -21.33 -0.05
N PHE A 444 2.99 -20.46 0.10
CA PHE A 444 2.39 -19.73 -1.02
C PHE A 444 3.37 -18.72 -1.63
N ILE A 445 4.05 -17.91 -0.82
CA ILE A 445 5.07 -16.95 -1.29
C ILE A 445 6.21 -17.69 -1.99
N LYS A 446 6.66 -18.83 -1.45
CA LYS A 446 7.65 -19.68 -2.12
C LYS A 446 7.20 -20.14 -3.51
N ARG A 447 5.93 -20.51 -3.66
CA ARG A 447 5.35 -20.85 -4.97
C ARG A 447 5.34 -19.64 -5.92
N LEU A 448 5.02 -18.44 -5.43
CA LEU A 448 5.05 -17.21 -6.23
C LEU A 448 6.48 -16.83 -6.65
N ALA A 449 7.47 -16.99 -5.76
CA ALA A 449 8.87 -16.78 -6.09
C ALA A 449 9.33 -17.72 -7.21
N GLY A 450 8.96 -19.01 -7.13
CA GLY A 450 9.22 -19.98 -8.20
C GLY A 450 8.51 -19.65 -9.52
N LEU A 451 7.26 -19.18 -9.45
CA LEU A 451 6.50 -18.72 -10.62
C LEU A 451 7.21 -17.55 -11.32
N ARG A 452 7.64 -16.54 -10.56
CA ARG A 452 8.33 -15.37 -11.08
C ARG A 452 9.67 -15.73 -11.72
N ALA A 453 10.50 -16.50 -11.01
CA ALA A 453 11.80 -16.95 -11.49
C ALA A 453 11.68 -17.80 -12.77
N GLY A 454 10.61 -18.60 -12.89
CA GLY A 454 10.34 -19.40 -14.09
C GLY A 454 9.77 -18.63 -15.27
N GLN A 455 9.38 -17.36 -15.09
CA GLN A 455 8.72 -16.54 -16.11
C GLN A 455 9.34 -15.14 -16.20
N PRO A 456 10.45 -14.96 -16.95
CA PRO A 456 11.14 -13.68 -17.06
C PRO A 456 10.27 -12.49 -17.52
N ALA A 457 9.17 -12.77 -18.23
CA ALA A 457 8.18 -11.76 -18.59
C ALA A 457 7.56 -11.09 -17.35
N LEU A 458 7.27 -11.83 -16.27
CA LEU A 458 6.73 -11.26 -15.04
C LEU A 458 7.71 -10.28 -14.35
N ALA A 459 9.01 -10.51 -14.53
CA ALA A 459 10.04 -9.68 -13.93
C ALA A 459 10.38 -8.42 -14.75
N ARG A 460 10.55 -8.59 -16.06
CA ARG A 460 11.16 -7.60 -16.95
C ARG A 460 10.33 -7.29 -18.21
N GLY A 461 9.11 -7.82 -18.29
CA GLY A 461 8.20 -7.62 -19.41
C GLY A 461 7.51 -6.26 -19.39
N SER A 462 6.84 -5.96 -20.49
CA SER A 462 6.06 -4.75 -20.69
C SER A 462 4.64 -4.93 -20.16
N LEU A 463 4.24 -4.09 -19.20
CA LEU A 463 2.91 -4.13 -18.60
C LEU A 463 1.83 -3.59 -19.56
N VAL A 464 0.72 -4.32 -19.66
CA VAL A 464 -0.48 -3.95 -20.42
C VAL A 464 -1.70 -4.09 -19.50
N PRO A 465 -2.15 -2.99 -18.87
CA PRO A 465 -3.40 -2.97 -18.10
C PRO A 465 -4.58 -3.23 -19.06
N LEU A 466 -5.48 -4.15 -18.72
CA LEU A 466 -6.58 -4.56 -19.61
C LEU A 466 -7.94 -4.14 -19.06
N HIS A 467 -8.23 -4.52 -17.81
CA HIS A 467 -9.56 -4.34 -17.23
C HIS A 467 -9.48 -4.05 -15.72
N GLY A 468 -10.45 -3.27 -15.24
CA GLY A 468 -10.69 -3.08 -13.82
C GLY A 468 -12.14 -2.65 -13.63
N ALA A 469 -12.89 -3.40 -12.83
CA ALA A 469 -14.27 -3.07 -12.49
C ALA A 469 -14.35 -1.68 -11.84
N ALA A 470 -15.31 -0.88 -12.27
CA ALA A 470 -15.46 0.51 -11.85
C ALA A 470 -16.24 0.68 -10.53
N TRP A 471 -17.04 -0.33 -10.15
CA TRP A 471 -17.98 -0.25 -9.02
C TRP A 471 -17.73 -1.32 -7.98
N GLY A 472 -17.02 -0.93 -6.92
CA GLY A 472 -16.64 -1.82 -5.83
C GLY A 472 -15.72 -2.95 -6.29
N PRO A 473 -15.52 -3.97 -5.43
CA PRO A 473 -14.73 -5.15 -5.76
C PRO A 473 -15.26 -5.88 -7.02
N GLY A 474 -14.37 -6.48 -7.80
CA GLY A 474 -14.76 -7.19 -9.03
C GLY A 474 -13.57 -7.64 -9.88
N PRO A 475 -13.78 -7.93 -11.17
CA PRO A 475 -12.70 -8.34 -12.06
C PRO A 475 -11.59 -7.29 -12.23
N LEU A 476 -10.34 -7.74 -12.17
CA LEU A 476 -9.13 -7.01 -12.53
C LEU A 476 -8.34 -7.87 -13.51
N ALA A 477 -7.81 -7.28 -14.58
CA ALA A 477 -6.93 -8.00 -15.49
C ALA A 477 -5.83 -7.12 -16.05
N TYR A 478 -4.64 -7.69 -16.18
CA TYR A 478 -3.52 -7.13 -16.92
C TYR A 478 -2.72 -8.24 -17.58
N ARG A 479 -1.97 -7.87 -18.60
CA ARG A 479 -1.05 -8.76 -19.31
C ARG A 479 0.37 -8.23 -19.18
N VAL A 480 1.33 -9.13 -19.12
CA VAL A 480 2.75 -8.79 -19.18
C VAL A 480 3.34 -9.43 -20.41
N ASP A 481 3.79 -8.59 -21.33
CA ASP A 481 4.35 -9.00 -22.62
C ASP A 481 5.87 -9.16 -22.50
N PRO A 482 6.48 -10.15 -23.17
CA PRO A 482 7.92 -10.23 -23.27
C PRO A 482 8.50 -8.95 -23.89
N SER A 483 9.56 -8.41 -23.31
CA SER A 483 10.20 -7.17 -23.77
C SER A 483 11.59 -7.45 -24.33
N THR A 484 11.89 -6.88 -25.50
CA THR A 484 13.20 -6.98 -26.16
C THR A 484 14.09 -5.76 -25.96
N VAL A 485 13.63 -4.77 -25.19
CA VAL A 485 14.45 -3.60 -24.82
C VAL A 485 15.65 -4.03 -23.96
N PRO A 486 16.74 -3.25 -23.89
CA PRO A 486 17.85 -3.54 -22.98
C PRO A 486 17.36 -3.75 -21.54
N GLY A 487 17.79 -4.84 -20.90
CA GLY A 487 17.25 -5.25 -19.60
C GLY A 487 15.82 -5.81 -19.66
N GLY A 488 15.26 -6.11 -20.82
CA GLY A 488 13.97 -6.77 -20.99
C GLY A 488 14.03 -8.28 -20.73
N SER A 489 12.90 -8.96 -20.86
CA SER A 489 12.81 -10.42 -20.68
C SER A 489 13.40 -11.23 -21.84
N GLY A 490 13.55 -10.64 -23.03
CA GLY A 490 13.84 -11.34 -24.28
C GLY A 490 12.59 -12.00 -24.89
N PRO A 491 12.75 -12.92 -25.87
CA PRO A 491 11.62 -13.62 -26.48
C PRO A 491 10.90 -14.50 -25.45
N GLY A 492 9.57 -14.61 -25.56
CA GLY A 492 8.76 -15.40 -24.65
C GLY A 492 7.28 -15.37 -25.03
N SER A 493 6.43 -15.85 -24.13
CA SER A 493 4.97 -15.76 -24.26
C SER A 493 4.42 -14.64 -23.39
N PRO A 494 3.40 -13.90 -23.85
CA PRO A 494 2.59 -13.06 -22.98
C PRO A 494 2.00 -13.84 -21.79
N ILE A 495 1.89 -13.19 -20.65
CA ILE A 495 1.25 -13.76 -19.44
C ILE A 495 0.07 -12.89 -19.06
N LEU A 496 -1.12 -13.48 -19.06
CA LEU A 496 -2.36 -12.85 -18.63
C LEU A 496 -2.58 -13.14 -17.14
N VAL A 497 -2.85 -12.09 -16.36
CA VAL A 497 -3.16 -12.18 -14.94
C VAL A 497 -4.57 -11.63 -14.73
N VAL A 498 -5.41 -12.41 -14.05
CA VAL A 498 -6.80 -12.06 -13.77
C VAL A 498 -7.13 -12.31 -12.31
N PHE A 499 -7.83 -11.37 -11.68
CA PHE A 499 -8.35 -11.50 -10.32
C PHE A 499 -9.86 -11.27 -10.34
N ASN A 500 -10.57 -11.93 -9.43
CA ASN A 500 -11.84 -11.41 -8.93
C ASN A 500 -11.62 -10.91 -7.51
N THR A 501 -11.71 -9.61 -7.27
CA THR A 501 -11.51 -9.04 -5.93
C THR A 501 -12.78 -9.06 -5.08
N ALA A 502 -13.92 -9.46 -5.65
CA ALA A 502 -15.19 -9.55 -4.93
C ALA A 502 -15.31 -10.84 -4.09
N GLU A 503 -16.17 -10.75 -3.08
CA GLU A 503 -16.63 -11.89 -2.25
C GLU A 503 -17.76 -12.69 -2.92
N GLU A 504 -18.16 -12.30 -4.13
CA GLU A 504 -19.17 -12.98 -4.91
C GLU A 504 -18.62 -13.42 -6.27
N GLU A 505 -19.37 -14.28 -6.94
CA GLU A 505 -19.00 -14.75 -8.27
C GLU A 505 -19.22 -13.64 -9.30
N MET A 506 -18.20 -13.44 -10.15
CA MET A 506 -18.20 -12.37 -11.14
C MET A 506 -18.05 -12.95 -12.55
N LEU A 507 -18.84 -12.43 -13.47
CA LEU A 507 -18.64 -12.57 -14.90
C LEU A 507 -17.73 -11.43 -15.37
N ALA A 508 -16.65 -11.76 -16.08
CA ALA A 508 -15.89 -10.81 -16.87
C ALA A 508 -16.24 -11.04 -18.35
N PRO A 509 -17.38 -10.50 -18.83
CA PRO A 509 -17.80 -10.73 -20.20
C PRO A 509 -16.94 -9.93 -21.17
N GLY A 510 -16.28 -10.64 -22.08
CA GLY A 510 -15.54 -10.02 -23.18
C GLY A 510 -14.28 -9.28 -22.73
N LEU A 511 -13.47 -9.87 -21.85
CA LEU A 511 -12.15 -9.34 -21.50
C LEU A 511 -11.29 -9.24 -22.76
N GLU A 512 -11.09 -8.02 -23.27
CA GLU A 512 -10.23 -7.78 -24.42
C GLU A 512 -8.77 -8.09 -24.06
N THR A 513 -8.27 -9.21 -24.56
CA THR A 513 -6.93 -9.67 -24.19
C THR A 513 -5.84 -9.01 -25.03
N GLY A 514 -6.19 -8.47 -26.21
CA GLY A 514 -5.26 -8.02 -27.24
C GLY A 514 -4.40 -9.15 -27.83
N LEU A 515 -4.81 -10.41 -27.65
CA LEU A 515 -4.15 -11.60 -28.22
C LEU A 515 -4.93 -12.10 -29.44
N PRO A 516 -4.28 -12.81 -30.38
CA PRO A 516 -4.97 -13.38 -31.54
C PRO A 516 -6.10 -14.33 -31.15
N GLU A 517 -7.15 -14.37 -31.94
CA GLU A 517 -8.21 -15.38 -31.86
C GLU A 517 -7.61 -16.81 -31.90
N GLY A 518 -8.20 -17.72 -31.12
CA GLY A 518 -7.73 -19.09 -30.99
C GLY A 518 -6.50 -19.28 -30.09
N THR A 519 -5.93 -18.19 -29.53
CA THR A 519 -4.87 -18.26 -28.51
C THR A 519 -5.33 -19.11 -27.33
N ARG A 520 -4.54 -20.13 -26.99
CA ARG A 520 -4.78 -21.01 -25.82
C ARG A 520 -3.97 -20.52 -24.62
N PHE A 521 -4.35 -21.01 -23.45
CA PHE A 521 -3.62 -20.72 -22.21
C PHE A 521 -3.10 -21.97 -21.52
N GLU A 522 -1.87 -21.88 -21.00
CA GLU A 522 -1.30 -22.78 -20.00
C GLU A 522 -1.46 -22.14 -18.61
N PRO A 523 -2.24 -22.72 -17.68
CA PRO A 523 -2.37 -22.17 -16.34
C PRO A 523 -1.10 -22.36 -15.52
N LEU A 524 -0.50 -21.26 -15.06
CA LEU A 524 0.64 -21.26 -14.16
C LEU A 524 0.23 -21.17 -12.69
N LEU A 525 -0.87 -20.46 -12.42
CA LEU A 525 -1.52 -20.36 -11.11
C LEU A 525 -3.04 -20.29 -11.31
N GLY A 526 -3.78 -21.05 -10.51
CA GLY A 526 -5.24 -20.99 -10.42
C GLY A 526 -5.68 -21.16 -8.98
N LEU A 527 -6.26 -20.11 -8.40
CA LEU A 527 -6.84 -20.08 -7.06
C LEU A 527 -8.34 -19.87 -7.19
N GLY A 528 -9.14 -20.80 -6.68
CA GLY A 528 -10.61 -20.75 -6.75
C GLY A 528 -11.23 -21.00 -8.13
N VAL A 529 -10.43 -21.04 -9.20
CA VAL A 529 -10.88 -21.28 -10.58
C VAL A 529 -9.81 -22.00 -11.39
N ASP A 530 -10.22 -22.91 -12.27
CA ASP A 530 -9.34 -23.63 -13.19
C ASP A 530 -9.26 -22.89 -14.53
N GLY A 531 -8.05 -22.59 -14.99
CA GLY A 531 -7.80 -21.91 -16.25
C GLY A 531 -7.64 -22.85 -17.46
N ARG A 532 -7.74 -24.16 -17.28
CA ARG A 532 -7.53 -25.14 -18.36
C ARG A 532 -8.64 -25.05 -19.42
N GLY A 533 -8.24 -25.18 -20.68
CA GLY A 533 -9.16 -25.15 -21.82
C GLY A 533 -9.58 -23.74 -22.25
N LEU A 534 -9.20 -22.70 -21.52
CA LEU A 534 -9.47 -21.31 -21.91
C LEU A 534 -8.82 -20.96 -23.25
N ARG A 535 -9.59 -20.26 -24.07
CA ARG A 535 -9.19 -19.78 -25.39
C ARG A 535 -9.72 -18.38 -25.64
N VAL A 536 -8.96 -17.59 -26.37
CA VAL A 536 -9.41 -16.29 -26.87
C VAL A 536 -10.40 -16.55 -28.00
N GLY A 537 -11.65 -16.12 -27.83
CA GLY A 537 -12.69 -16.30 -28.83
C GLY A 537 -12.67 -15.22 -29.92
N ARG A 538 -13.68 -15.24 -30.80
CA ARG A 538 -13.88 -14.23 -31.85
C ARG A 538 -13.79 -12.80 -31.32
N ARG A 539 -13.16 -11.92 -32.11
CA ARG A 539 -12.88 -10.50 -31.76
C ARG A 539 -11.86 -10.29 -30.63
N GLY A 540 -11.10 -11.32 -30.23
CA GLY A 540 -9.97 -11.18 -29.30
C GLY A 540 -10.34 -11.13 -27.82
N ALA A 541 -11.58 -11.48 -27.48
CA ALA A 541 -12.13 -11.38 -26.15
C ALA A 541 -12.14 -12.75 -25.43
N LEU A 542 -11.87 -12.73 -24.12
CA LEU A 542 -11.94 -13.91 -23.25
C LEU A 542 -13.16 -13.75 -22.33
N LEU A 543 -14.02 -14.76 -22.26
CA LEU A 543 -15.03 -14.82 -21.19
C LEU A 543 -14.44 -15.58 -20.01
N LEU A 544 -14.59 -15.00 -18.82
CA LEU A 544 -14.30 -15.67 -17.56
C LEU A 544 -15.49 -15.60 -16.62
N ARG A 545 -15.87 -16.75 -16.09
CA ARG A 545 -16.68 -16.86 -14.87
C ARG A 545 -15.71 -17.08 -13.72
N LEU A 546 -15.65 -16.12 -12.81
CA LEU A 546 -14.64 -16.03 -11.77
C LEU A 546 -15.27 -16.27 -10.40
N ALA A 547 -14.84 -17.34 -9.73
CA ALA A 547 -15.24 -17.60 -8.35
C ALA A 547 -14.84 -16.42 -7.42
N PRO A 548 -15.51 -16.26 -6.26
CA PRO A 548 -15.12 -15.28 -5.23
C PRO A 548 -13.63 -15.33 -4.94
N ARG A 549 -12.97 -14.18 -4.84
CA ARG A 549 -11.53 -14.05 -4.51
C ARG A 549 -10.58 -14.87 -5.38
N SER A 550 -11.00 -15.25 -6.58
CA SER A 550 -10.17 -16.08 -7.48
C SER A 550 -8.98 -15.31 -8.10
N THR A 551 -7.93 -16.06 -8.47
CA THR A 551 -6.74 -15.56 -9.17
C THR A 551 -6.29 -16.54 -10.23
N LEU A 552 -6.02 -16.03 -11.44
CA LEU A 552 -5.49 -16.77 -12.58
C LEU A 552 -4.21 -16.11 -13.08
N VAL A 553 -3.18 -16.92 -13.32
CA VAL A 553 -1.99 -16.53 -14.07
C VAL A 553 -1.85 -17.52 -15.22
N LEU A 554 -1.94 -17.01 -16.44
CA LEU A 554 -2.11 -17.78 -17.67
C LEU A 554 -1.03 -17.41 -18.67
N LYS A 555 -0.22 -18.38 -19.10
CA LYS A 555 0.76 -18.18 -20.17
C LYS A 555 0.08 -18.38 -21.52
N ALA A 556 0.17 -17.39 -22.40
CA ALA A 556 -0.37 -17.47 -23.74
C ALA A 556 0.44 -18.45 -24.60
N LEU A 557 -0.27 -19.35 -25.28
CA LEU A 557 0.29 -20.30 -26.24
C LEU A 557 -0.11 -19.89 -27.65
N PRO A 558 0.65 -20.30 -28.70
CA PRO A 558 0.27 -20.03 -30.07
C PRO A 558 -1.17 -20.47 -30.36
N ALA A 559 -1.86 -19.65 -31.14
CA ALA A 559 -3.21 -19.92 -31.62
C ALA A 559 -3.23 -21.25 -32.39
N ALA A 560 -4.32 -21.99 -32.25
CA ALA A 560 -4.60 -23.15 -33.08
C ALA A 560 -5.98 -23.01 -33.72
N PRO A 561 -6.19 -23.62 -34.90
CA PRO A 561 -7.50 -23.64 -35.53
C PRO A 561 -8.54 -24.21 -34.55
N PRO A 562 -9.76 -23.65 -34.52
CA PRO A 562 -10.84 -24.16 -33.70
C PRO A 562 -11.22 -25.59 -34.11
N SER A 563 -11.66 -26.40 -33.15
CA SER A 563 -12.29 -27.68 -33.46
C SER A 563 -13.75 -27.49 -33.87
N ALA A 564 -14.38 -28.48 -34.52
CA ALA A 564 -15.79 -28.39 -34.92
C ALA A 564 -16.75 -28.21 -33.72
N GLU A 565 -16.38 -28.70 -32.54
CA GLU A 565 -17.12 -28.47 -31.29
C GLU A 565 -16.93 -27.02 -30.78
N ASP A 566 -15.73 -26.44 -30.95
CA ASP A 566 -15.45 -25.05 -30.60
C ASP A 566 -16.26 -24.09 -31.48
N GLU A 567 -16.35 -24.37 -32.79
CA GLU A 567 -17.13 -23.55 -33.74
C GLU A 567 -18.63 -23.56 -33.43
N ALA A 568 -19.20 -24.73 -33.11
CA ALA A 568 -20.61 -24.85 -32.75
C ALA A 568 -20.95 -24.17 -31.40
N GLY A 569 -20.03 -24.24 -30.44
CA GLY A 569 -20.15 -23.54 -29.16
C GLY A 569 -20.10 -22.01 -29.30
N GLU A 570 -19.19 -21.49 -30.13
CA GLU A 570 -19.08 -20.05 -30.42
C GLU A 570 -20.28 -19.50 -31.18
N GLU A 571 -20.85 -20.24 -32.15
CA GLU A 571 -22.07 -19.80 -32.85
C GLU A 571 -23.28 -19.68 -31.91
N LEU A 572 -23.41 -20.59 -30.94
CA LEU A 572 -24.41 -20.50 -29.87
C LEU A 572 -24.18 -19.29 -28.94
N LEU A 573 -22.91 -18.98 -28.62
CA LEU A 573 -22.54 -17.82 -27.80
C LEU A 573 -22.81 -16.47 -28.51
N GLU A 574 -22.64 -16.38 -29.84
CA GLU A 574 -22.84 -15.15 -30.61
C GLU A 574 -24.30 -14.90 -31.03
N ALA A 575 -25.13 -15.94 -31.20
CA ALA A 575 -26.51 -15.83 -31.70
C ALA A 575 -27.61 -15.99 -30.64
N GLY A 576 -27.28 -16.50 -29.44
CA GLY A 576 -28.28 -16.97 -28.48
C GLY A 576 -29.01 -15.90 -27.65
N VAL A 577 -28.35 -14.78 -27.27
CA VAL A 577 -28.97 -13.73 -26.45
C VAL A 577 -28.39 -12.34 -26.74
N MET A 578 -29.25 -11.34 -26.98
CA MET A 578 -28.83 -9.99 -27.39
C MET A 578 -29.60 -8.89 -26.65
N ILE A 579 -28.91 -7.81 -26.28
CA ILE A 579 -29.54 -6.56 -25.81
C ILE A 579 -29.76 -5.63 -27.01
N ASN A 580 -31.02 -5.32 -27.26
CA ASN A 580 -31.47 -4.45 -28.37
C ASN A 580 -31.63 -3.00 -27.92
N THR A 581 -32.18 -2.75 -26.72
CA THR A 581 -32.40 -1.39 -26.23
C THR A 581 -32.35 -1.30 -24.70
N VAL A 582 -31.89 -0.16 -24.18
CA VAL A 582 -31.94 0.22 -22.76
C VAL A 582 -32.71 1.54 -22.65
N ARG A 583 -33.79 1.62 -21.85
CA ARG A 583 -34.68 2.81 -21.75
C ARG A 583 -35.01 3.17 -20.28
N GLY A 584 -35.08 4.46 -19.95
CA GLY A 584 -35.48 4.99 -18.63
C GLY A 584 -35.40 6.53 -18.55
N GLY A 585 -36.28 7.18 -17.77
CA GLY A 585 -36.54 8.64 -17.84
C GLY A 585 -35.39 9.56 -17.40
N ASN A 586 -34.51 9.10 -16.51
CA ASN A 586 -33.32 9.83 -16.04
C ASN A 586 -31.99 9.16 -16.44
N VAL A 587 -32.06 8.14 -17.29
CA VAL A 587 -30.91 7.37 -17.77
C VAL A 587 -30.58 7.82 -19.19
N ARG A 588 -29.31 8.11 -19.46
CA ARG A 588 -28.86 8.59 -20.78
C ARG A 588 -27.77 7.66 -21.34
N PRO A 589 -27.71 7.43 -22.66
CA PRO A 589 -26.55 6.81 -23.28
C PRO A 589 -25.29 7.64 -22.97
N PRO A 590 -24.10 7.01 -22.83
CA PRO A 590 -22.86 7.72 -22.51
C PRO A 590 -22.55 8.75 -23.61
N ALA A 591 -22.22 9.98 -23.20
CA ALA A 591 -21.93 11.10 -24.09
C ALA A 591 -20.41 11.34 -24.18
N PRO A 592 -19.88 11.85 -25.32
CA PRO A 592 -18.49 12.28 -25.41
C PRO A 592 -18.20 13.41 -24.41
N GLN A 593 -17.07 13.31 -23.70
CA GLN A 593 -16.71 14.19 -22.59
C GLN A 593 -16.62 15.68 -23.01
N ALA A 594 -17.61 16.49 -22.61
CA ALA A 594 -17.45 17.91 -22.27
C ALA A 594 -18.71 18.49 -21.60
N ARG A 595 -18.58 18.99 -20.36
CA ARG A 595 -18.92 20.38 -19.93
C ARG A 595 -19.36 20.54 -18.46
N LYS A 596 -18.69 21.52 -17.83
CA LYS A 596 -19.12 22.64 -16.94
C LYS A 596 -20.15 22.39 -15.82
N ARG A 597 -19.71 22.71 -14.59
CA ARG A 597 -20.46 22.90 -13.34
C ARG A 597 -21.70 23.80 -13.50
N ARG A 598 -22.84 23.33 -12.99
CA ARG A 598 -24.08 24.12 -12.78
C ARG A 598 -24.13 24.65 -11.34
N LYS A 599 -24.68 25.87 -11.16
CA LYS A 599 -24.96 26.51 -9.86
C LYS A 599 -26.19 25.85 -9.19
N SER A 600 -26.16 25.73 -7.86
CA SER A 600 -27.19 25.09 -7.03
C SER A 600 -28.52 25.84 -7.02
N LYS A 601 -29.62 25.12 -7.24
CA LYS A 601 -30.99 25.48 -6.87
C LYS A 601 -31.41 24.59 -5.69
N ALA A 602 -32.53 24.95 -5.04
CA ALA A 602 -33.15 24.25 -3.90
C ALA A 602 -33.12 22.71 -4.01
N PRO A 603 -32.99 22.00 -2.88
CA PRO A 603 -32.85 20.55 -2.86
C PRO A 603 -34.03 19.88 -3.60
N PRO A 604 -33.76 18.93 -4.51
CA PRO A 604 -34.82 18.24 -5.24
C PRO A 604 -35.65 17.37 -4.28
N PRO A 605 -36.95 17.18 -4.55
CA PRO A 605 -37.75 16.18 -3.84
C PRO A 605 -37.21 14.76 -4.09
N LEU A 606 -37.51 13.81 -3.20
CA LEU A 606 -37.19 12.38 -3.42
C LEU A 606 -37.62 11.95 -4.82
N ALA A 607 -36.74 11.24 -5.53
CA ALA A 607 -37.09 10.63 -6.80
C ALA A 607 -38.29 9.68 -6.59
N THR A 608 -39.33 9.82 -7.41
CA THR A 608 -40.48 8.89 -7.38
C THR A 608 -40.06 7.52 -7.93
N ASP A 609 -40.68 6.43 -7.45
CA ASP A 609 -40.40 5.04 -7.90
C ASP A 609 -40.43 4.83 -9.43
N LYS A 610 -41.13 5.70 -10.18
CA LYS A 610 -41.17 5.66 -11.65
C LYS A 610 -39.94 6.25 -12.32
N ALA A 611 -39.18 7.12 -11.64
CA ALA A 611 -38.02 7.82 -12.20
C ALA A 611 -36.72 6.99 -12.13
N ALA A 612 -36.71 5.89 -11.37
CA ALA A 612 -35.55 5.02 -11.16
C ALA A 612 -35.62 3.67 -11.91
N ARG A 613 -36.70 3.37 -12.64
CA ARG A 613 -36.84 2.10 -13.38
C ARG A 613 -36.16 2.17 -14.76
N VAL A 614 -35.37 1.15 -15.07
CA VAL A 614 -34.68 0.96 -16.35
C VAL A 614 -35.17 -0.33 -16.99
N PHE A 615 -35.64 -0.23 -18.22
CA PHE A 615 -36.09 -1.37 -19.01
C PHE A 615 -35.00 -1.76 -20.00
N ILE A 616 -34.60 -3.04 -19.96
CA ILE A 616 -33.57 -3.63 -20.81
C ILE A 616 -34.28 -4.65 -21.69
N GLU A 617 -34.34 -4.36 -22.98
CA GLU A 617 -35.07 -5.16 -23.97
C GLU A 617 -34.09 -5.88 -24.90
N GLY A 618 -34.42 -7.12 -25.23
CA GLY A 618 -33.57 -7.95 -26.05
C GLY A 618 -34.32 -9.04 -26.81
N SER A 619 -33.57 -9.86 -27.51
CA SER A 619 -34.03 -11.03 -28.25
C SER A 619 -33.09 -12.20 -28.03
N SER A 620 -33.58 -13.43 -28.15
CA SER A 620 -32.79 -14.62 -27.88
C SER A 620 -33.37 -15.87 -28.52
N ALA A 621 -32.52 -16.67 -29.15
CA ALA A 621 -32.90 -17.92 -29.81
C ALA A 621 -32.25 -19.11 -29.11
N GLY A 622 -33.01 -20.18 -28.89
CA GLY A 622 -32.48 -21.45 -28.36
C GLY A 622 -32.05 -21.43 -26.90
N VAL A 623 -32.56 -20.50 -26.08
CA VAL A 623 -32.32 -20.43 -24.63
C VAL A 623 -33.61 -20.59 -23.84
N ASP A 624 -33.53 -21.28 -22.71
CA ASP A 624 -34.64 -21.61 -21.80
C ASP A 624 -35.00 -20.43 -20.88
N SER A 625 -34.03 -19.59 -20.56
CA SER A 625 -34.21 -18.42 -19.68
C SER A 625 -33.22 -17.32 -20.03
N VAL A 626 -33.59 -16.08 -19.71
CA VAL A 626 -32.72 -14.91 -19.83
C VAL A 626 -32.72 -14.13 -18.53
N SER A 627 -31.55 -13.67 -18.11
CA SER A 627 -31.39 -12.70 -17.02
C SER A 627 -30.41 -11.62 -17.44
N VAL A 628 -30.49 -10.44 -16.83
CA VAL A 628 -29.53 -9.37 -17.01
C VAL A 628 -28.62 -9.26 -15.80
N VAL A 629 -27.32 -9.27 -16.06
CA VAL A 629 -26.24 -9.12 -15.09
C VAL A 629 -25.74 -7.67 -15.15
N VAL A 630 -25.66 -7.00 -13.99
CA VAL A 630 -25.14 -5.64 -13.86
C VAL A 630 -23.71 -5.69 -13.34
N ASP A 631 -22.77 -5.02 -14.02
CA ASP A 631 -21.35 -4.95 -13.68
C ASP A 631 -20.68 -6.31 -13.46
N GLY A 632 -21.18 -7.35 -14.15
CA GLY A 632 -20.68 -8.72 -14.04
C GLY A 632 -21.13 -9.48 -12.79
N ARG A 633 -21.95 -8.91 -11.90
CA ARG A 633 -22.32 -9.55 -10.62
C ARG A 633 -23.34 -10.67 -10.80
N LEU A 634 -22.90 -11.92 -10.62
CA LEU A 634 -23.77 -13.10 -10.81
C LEU A 634 -24.66 -13.41 -9.61
N GLY A 635 -24.41 -12.81 -8.43
CA GLY A 635 -25.22 -13.01 -7.22
C GLY A 635 -26.60 -12.34 -7.25
N ARG A 636 -26.82 -11.35 -8.13
CA ARG A 636 -28.07 -10.57 -8.21
C ARG A 636 -28.54 -10.35 -9.66
N PRO A 637 -28.78 -11.42 -10.44
CA PRO A 637 -29.25 -11.27 -11.80
C PRO A 637 -30.69 -10.72 -11.82
N VAL A 638 -30.97 -9.81 -12.74
CA VAL A 638 -32.31 -9.28 -12.98
C VAL A 638 -33.04 -10.22 -13.95
N PRO A 639 -34.06 -10.97 -13.51
CA PRO A 639 -34.74 -11.92 -14.39
C PRO A 639 -35.46 -11.18 -15.51
N ALA A 640 -35.37 -11.72 -16.73
CA ALA A 640 -36.13 -11.20 -17.86
C ALA A 640 -37.48 -11.91 -17.99
N ARG A 641 -38.50 -11.15 -18.39
CA ARG A 641 -39.80 -11.66 -18.78
C ARG A 641 -39.85 -11.82 -20.30
N TRP A 642 -40.27 -12.99 -20.76
CA TRP A 642 -40.50 -13.26 -22.17
C TRP A 642 -41.67 -12.45 -22.76
N LEU A 643 -41.48 -12.03 -24.00
CA LEU A 643 -42.43 -11.38 -24.89
C LEU A 643 -42.62 -12.28 -26.14
N PRO A 644 -43.66 -12.05 -26.95
CA PRO A 644 -43.80 -12.73 -28.25
C PRO A 644 -42.59 -12.52 -29.16
N ASP A 645 -42.40 -13.44 -30.11
CA ASP A 645 -41.36 -13.41 -31.14
C ASP A 645 -39.92 -13.46 -30.57
N GLU A 646 -39.67 -14.34 -29.61
CA GLU A 646 -38.34 -14.56 -29.00
C GLU A 646 -37.72 -13.31 -28.34
N ARG A 647 -38.55 -12.33 -27.99
CA ARG A 647 -38.13 -11.11 -27.30
C ARG A 647 -38.27 -11.25 -25.79
N TRP A 648 -37.55 -10.42 -25.06
CA TRP A 648 -37.62 -10.38 -23.60
C TRP A 648 -37.39 -8.96 -23.08
N VAL A 649 -37.85 -8.70 -21.85
CA VAL A 649 -37.64 -7.44 -21.13
C VAL A 649 -37.26 -7.71 -19.69
N ALA A 650 -36.20 -7.07 -19.20
CA ALA A 650 -35.81 -7.05 -17.80
C ALA A 650 -36.04 -5.65 -17.23
N GLU A 651 -36.53 -5.58 -15.98
CA GLU A 651 -36.78 -4.34 -15.27
C GLU A 651 -35.75 -4.19 -14.14
N LEU A 652 -34.83 -3.25 -14.30
CA LEU A 652 -33.80 -2.91 -13.34
C LEU A 652 -34.22 -1.69 -12.51
N ASP A 653 -34.12 -1.79 -11.19
CA ASP A 653 -34.24 -0.65 -10.29
C ASP A 653 -32.88 0.05 -10.16
N ALA A 654 -32.71 1.18 -10.86
CA ALA A 654 -31.48 1.96 -10.83
C ALA A 654 -31.24 2.67 -9.49
N SER A 655 -32.23 2.75 -8.60
CA SER A 655 -32.02 3.31 -7.26
C SER A 655 -31.16 2.40 -6.37
N LEU A 656 -30.97 1.15 -6.79
CA LEU A 656 -30.08 0.16 -6.16
C LEU A 656 -28.62 0.27 -6.61
N LEU A 657 -28.31 1.16 -7.57
CA LEU A 657 -26.96 1.32 -8.11
C LEU A 657 -26.34 2.66 -7.67
N PRO A 658 -25.00 2.71 -7.52
CA PRO A 658 -24.25 3.97 -7.43
C PRO A 658 -24.53 4.91 -8.61
N ASP A 659 -24.21 6.20 -8.48
CA ASP A 659 -24.22 7.08 -9.65
C ASP A 659 -22.97 6.85 -10.49
N GLY A 660 -23.14 6.79 -11.80
CA GLY A 660 -22.04 6.70 -12.75
C GLY A 660 -22.32 5.76 -13.91
N GLU A 661 -21.26 5.28 -14.57
CA GLU A 661 -21.36 4.42 -15.74
C GLU A 661 -21.26 2.94 -15.37
N HIS A 662 -22.36 2.22 -15.52
CA HIS A 662 -22.48 0.79 -15.31
C HIS A 662 -22.48 0.04 -16.64
N THR A 663 -22.34 -1.28 -16.56
CA THR A 663 -22.49 -2.19 -17.70
C THR A 663 -23.60 -3.20 -17.42
N VAL A 664 -24.38 -3.52 -18.45
CA VAL A 664 -25.40 -4.57 -18.40
C VAL A 664 -25.13 -5.62 -19.47
N THR A 665 -25.24 -6.89 -19.09
CA THR A 665 -25.00 -8.04 -19.95
C THR A 665 -26.18 -9.00 -19.84
N ALA A 666 -26.79 -9.38 -20.95
CA ALA A 666 -27.80 -10.44 -20.94
C ALA A 666 -27.10 -11.79 -20.86
N MET A 667 -27.63 -12.70 -20.06
CA MET A 667 -27.16 -14.06 -19.89
C MET A 667 -28.34 -15.00 -20.15
N GLY A 668 -28.17 -15.93 -21.08
CA GLY A 668 -29.15 -16.96 -21.42
C GLY A 668 -28.65 -18.34 -21.01
N ALA A 669 -29.55 -19.22 -20.56
CA ALA A 669 -29.22 -20.62 -20.30
C ALA A 669 -29.87 -21.53 -21.35
N ALA A 670 -29.12 -22.47 -21.91
CA ALA A 670 -29.59 -23.50 -22.85
C ALA A 670 -29.09 -24.86 -22.36
N GLY A 671 -29.92 -25.59 -21.61
CA GLY A 671 -29.48 -26.79 -20.89
C GLY A 671 -28.35 -26.50 -19.89
N SER A 672 -27.18 -27.13 -20.06
CA SER A 672 -25.97 -26.87 -19.25
C SER A 672 -25.09 -25.75 -19.77
N THR A 673 -25.42 -25.19 -20.94
CA THR A 673 -24.64 -24.14 -21.60
C THR A 673 -25.18 -22.77 -21.23
N VAL A 674 -24.30 -21.82 -20.97
CA VAL A 674 -24.67 -20.42 -20.71
C VAL A 674 -24.13 -19.57 -21.86
N VAL A 675 -24.98 -18.70 -22.41
CA VAL A 675 -24.65 -17.73 -23.46
C VAL A 675 -24.82 -16.31 -22.92
N TRP A 676 -24.20 -15.31 -23.55
CA TRP A 676 -24.30 -13.92 -23.10
C TRP A 676 -24.19 -12.92 -24.24
N SER A 677 -24.75 -11.74 -24.05
CA SER A 677 -24.61 -10.63 -25.00
C SER A 677 -23.29 -9.89 -24.80
N PRO A 678 -22.83 -9.09 -25.79
CA PRO A 678 -21.87 -8.02 -25.53
C PRO A 678 -22.39 -7.05 -24.45
N PRO A 679 -21.52 -6.48 -23.60
CA PRO A 679 -21.95 -5.54 -22.57
C PRO A 679 -22.47 -4.23 -23.19
N ARG A 680 -23.49 -3.64 -22.57
CA ARG A 680 -24.04 -2.31 -22.92
C ARG A 680 -23.86 -1.33 -21.75
N GLY A 681 -23.42 -0.12 -22.05
CA GLY A 681 -23.27 0.94 -21.05
C GLY A 681 -24.62 1.47 -20.55
N LEU A 682 -24.68 1.80 -19.26
CA LEU A 682 -25.83 2.33 -18.55
C LEU A 682 -25.37 3.47 -17.62
N LYS A 683 -25.81 4.72 -17.84
CA LYS A 683 -25.47 5.82 -16.93
C LYS A 683 -26.58 6.08 -15.91
N ILE A 684 -26.23 6.01 -14.63
CA ILE A 684 -27.09 6.36 -13.50
C ILE A 684 -26.70 7.76 -12.98
N ASP A 685 -27.69 8.65 -12.83
CA ASP A 685 -27.53 10.02 -12.34
C ASP A 685 -28.83 10.40 -11.60
N LEU A 686 -28.95 9.92 -10.35
CA LEU A 686 -30.13 10.07 -9.52
C LEU A 686 -29.84 10.99 -8.31
N PRO A 687 -30.70 11.99 -8.03
CA PRO A 687 -30.43 12.96 -6.96
C PRO A 687 -30.57 12.36 -5.56
N TYR A 688 -29.66 12.74 -4.65
CA TYR A 688 -29.81 12.53 -3.21
C TYR A 688 -30.79 13.52 -2.58
N ALA A 689 -31.60 13.06 -1.64
CA ALA A 689 -32.50 13.90 -0.85
C ALA A 689 -32.01 13.99 0.60
N LEU A 690 -32.17 15.16 1.23
CA LEU A 690 -31.86 15.33 2.66
C LEU A 690 -32.90 14.56 3.48
N ALA A 691 -32.45 13.57 4.25
CA ALA A 691 -33.30 12.78 5.13
C ALA A 691 -33.35 13.38 6.54
N ALA A 692 -32.21 13.77 7.10
CA ALA A 692 -32.13 14.38 8.42
C ALA A 692 -30.96 15.37 8.51
N ARG A 693 -31.12 16.39 9.36
CA ARG A 693 -30.05 17.27 9.80
C ARG A 693 -30.16 17.45 11.30
N VAL A 694 -29.05 17.25 12.00
CA VAL A 694 -28.92 17.49 13.43
C VAL A 694 -27.81 18.50 13.61
N ASP A 695 -28.10 19.61 14.29
CA ASP A 695 -27.09 20.55 14.73
C ASP A 695 -26.64 20.14 16.14
N ASP A 696 -25.34 20.27 16.39
CA ASP A 696 -24.70 19.92 17.65
C ASP A 696 -24.43 21.18 18.48
N PRO A 697 -24.39 21.11 19.83
CA PRO A 697 -23.87 22.21 20.62
C PRO A 697 -22.44 22.55 20.20
N LEU A 698 -22.00 23.78 20.47
CA LEU A 698 -20.63 24.19 20.14
C LEU A 698 -19.83 24.28 21.43
N GLY A 699 -18.62 23.72 21.43
CA GLY A 699 -17.70 23.76 22.57
C GLY A 699 -18.05 22.78 23.68
N ASP A 700 -18.73 21.68 23.37
CA ASP A 700 -18.92 20.52 24.25
C ASP A 700 -17.93 19.38 23.96
N ASP A 701 -16.90 19.67 23.17
CA ASP A 701 -15.72 18.84 22.89
C ASP A 701 -14.76 18.70 24.09
N HIS A 702 -15.30 18.43 25.27
CA HIS A 702 -14.58 18.27 26.53
C HIS A 702 -14.72 16.86 27.12
N GLY A 703 -15.08 15.90 26.27
CA GLY A 703 -15.28 14.50 26.61
C GLY A 703 -16.49 14.25 27.51
N PRO A 704 -16.79 12.97 27.84
CA PRO A 704 -18.06 12.58 28.47
C PRO A 704 -18.31 13.19 29.84
N GLU A 705 -17.25 13.61 30.53
CA GLU A 705 -17.29 14.23 31.86
C GLU A 705 -17.01 15.75 31.82
N GLY A 706 -16.84 16.34 30.64
CA GLY A 706 -16.62 17.79 30.46
C GLY A 706 -15.28 18.31 31.01
N ARG A 707 -14.25 17.46 31.08
CA ARG A 707 -12.94 17.78 31.70
C ARG A 707 -11.74 17.58 30.79
N TYR A 708 -11.93 17.03 29.58
CA TYR A 708 -10.82 16.73 28.68
C TYR A 708 -10.21 17.99 28.08
N ARG A 709 -8.91 17.90 27.81
CA ARG A 709 -8.11 18.97 27.22
C ARG A 709 -7.36 18.44 26.01
N TYR A 710 -7.26 19.27 24.97
CA TYR A 710 -6.49 18.95 23.78
C TYR A 710 -4.99 18.79 24.07
N PRO A 711 -4.27 18.04 23.22
CA PRO A 711 -2.82 18.04 23.20
C PRO A 711 -2.21 19.44 23.06
N LEU A 712 -0.97 19.60 23.52
CA LEU A 712 -0.27 20.90 23.51
C LEU A 712 0.37 21.25 22.16
N ALA A 713 0.49 20.28 21.24
CA ALA A 713 0.97 20.56 19.89
C ALA A 713 0.00 21.50 19.16
N PRO A 714 0.52 22.45 18.36
CA PRO A 714 -0.33 23.35 17.59
C PRO A 714 -1.25 22.57 16.63
N GLY A 715 -2.48 23.06 16.47
CA GLY A 715 -3.39 22.59 15.43
C GLY A 715 -4.50 21.67 15.92
N PHE A 716 -4.43 21.19 17.17
CA PHE A 716 -5.46 20.35 17.80
C PHE A 716 -6.66 21.13 18.34
N GLU A 717 -6.48 22.41 18.66
CA GLU A 717 -7.45 23.17 19.46
C GLU A 717 -8.83 23.28 18.78
N GLY A 718 -9.85 22.71 19.42
CA GLY A 718 -11.24 22.76 18.96
C GLY A 718 -11.52 21.97 17.67
N ARG A 719 -10.58 21.12 17.22
CA ARG A 719 -10.71 20.38 15.95
C ARG A 719 -11.72 19.24 15.99
N ALA A 720 -12.04 18.74 17.18
CA ALA A 720 -12.95 17.62 17.35
C ALA A 720 -14.42 18.04 17.53
N ASP A 721 -14.70 19.35 17.66
CA ASP A 721 -16.03 19.95 17.84
C ASP A 721 -16.90 19.84 16.57
N ILE A 722 -17.91 18.99 16.62
CA ILE A 722 -18.90 18.80 15.57
C ILE A 722 -19.85 20.00 15.61
N ARG A 723 -20.22 20.50 14.43
CA ARG A 723 -21.26 21.54 14.28
C ARG A 723 -22.60 20.94 13.87
N SER A 724 -22.56 19.98 12.95
CA SER A 724 -23.79 19.34 12.46
C SER A 724 -23.51 18.05 11.70
N LEU A 725 -24.49 17.15 11.75
CA LEU A 725 -24.60 15.98 10.89
C LEU A 725 -25.74 16.18 9.89
N SER A 726 -25.50 15.94 8.60
CA SER A 726 -26.54 15.92 7.57
C SER A 726 -26.56 14.57 6.85
N LEU A 727 -27.63 13.81 7.01
CA LEU A 727 -27.84 12.53 6.36
C LEU A 727 -28.69 12.71 5.11
N TYR A 728 -28.16 12.29 3.98
CA TYR A 728 -28.85 12.25 2.69
C TYR A 728 -29.09 10.79 2.29
N ARG A 729 -30.23 10.51 1.68
CA ARG A 729 -30.61 9.18 1.19
C ARG A 729 -31.05 9.20 -0.27
N ARG A 730 -30.89 8.06 -0.93
CA ARG A 730 -31.35 7.83 -2.29
C ARG A 730 -31.56 6.35 -2.55
N GLY A 731 -32.82 5.90 -2.56
CA GLY A 731 -33.14 4.49 -2.74
C GLY A 731 -32.32 3.65 -1.76
N SER A 732 -31.29 2.98 -2.30
CA SER A 732 -30.41 2.12 -1.54
C SER A 732 -29.15 2.80 -0.98
N GLY A 733 -28.77 4.01 -1.41
CA GLY A 733 -27.56 4.71 -0.96
C GLY A 733 -27.78 5.67 0.21
N ALA A 734 -26.75 5.83 1.06
CA ALA A 734 -26.70 6.81 2.14
C ALA A 734 -25.43 7.65 2.09
N LYS A 735 -25.57 8.93 2.41
CA LYS A 735 -24.47 9.89 2.45
C LYS A 735 -24.54 10.75 3.71
N LEU A 736 -23.51 10.67 4.53
CA LEU A 736 -23.37 11.45 5.77
C LEU A 736 -22.40 12.60 5.53
N VAL A 737 -22.82 13.82 5.82
CA VAL A 737 -21.94 15.00 5.84
C VAL A 737 -21.74 15.44 7.28
N ILE A 738 -20.49 15.35 7.75
CA ILE A 738 -20.05 15.81 9.07
C ILE A 738 -19.45 17.20 8.87
N THR A 739 -19.93 18.22 9.58
CA THR A 739 -19.38 19.59 9.53
C THR A 739 -18.76 19.94 10.87
N MET A 740 -17.52 20.42 10.86
CA MET A 740 -16.76 20.76 12.07
C MET A 740 -16.88 22.26 12.39
N ALA A 741 -16.85 22.62 13.67
CA ALA A 741 -16.97 24.00 14.11
C ALA A 741 -15.74 24.86 13.73
N GLN A 742 -14.53 24.33 13.92
CA GLN A 742 -13.26 25.02 13.61
C GLN A 742 -12.70 24.70 12.22
N GLY A 743 -13.44 23.95 11.40
CA GLY A 743 -12.97 23.44 10.11
C GLY A 743 -11.89 22.36 10.23
N LEU A 744 -11.43 21.87 9.07
CA LEU A 744 -10.52 20.73 8.99
C LEU A 744 -9.06 21.20 8.85
N SER A 745 -8.17 20.63 9.66
CA SER A 745 -6.72 20.76 9.47
C SER A 745 -6.24 19.83 8.36
N GLY A 746 -5.09 20.12 7.76
CA GLY A 746 -4.46 19.27 6.73
C GLY A 746 -2.98 19.58 6.60
N VAL A 747 -2.34 19.89 7.74
CA VAL A 747 -0.94 20.34 7.86
C VAL A 747 0.02 19.21 7.49
N TRP A 748 -0.35 17.95 7.77
CA TRP A 748 0.48 16.77 7.48
C TRP A 748 0.17 16.11 6.13
N ASN A 749 -0.52 16.83 5.24
CA ASN A 749 -0.95 16.35 3.93
C ASN A 749 -1.55 14.92 3.92
N PRO A 750 -2.58 14.67 4.76
CA PRO A 750 -3.24 13.37 4.87
C PRO A 750 -3.95 12.97 3.57
N ALA A 751 -3.97 11.66 3.27
CA ALA A 751 -4.56 11.11 2.05
C ALA A 751 -6.05 11.46 1.86
N PHE A 752 -6.83 11.52 2.95
CA PHE A 752 -8.25 11.87 2.93
C PHE A 752 -8.52 13.36 3.19
N GLY A 753 -7.46 14.18 3.28
CA GLY A 753 -7.54 15.64 3.31
C GLY A 753 -7.90 16.27 4.66
N PHE A 754 -7.83 15.51 5.75
CA PHE A 754 -7.96 16.03 7.12
C PHE A 754 -7.03 15.33 8.14
N ASP A 755 -6.51 16.07 9.12
CA ASP A 755 -5.71 15.57 10.25
C ASP A 755 -6.14 16.19 11.58
N HIS A 756 -5.54 15.77 12.70
CA HIS A 756 -5.89 16.14 14.08
C HIS A 756 -7.33 15.82 14.52
N VAL A 757 -8.02 14.97 13.76
CA VAL A 757 -9.32 14.40 14.10
C VAL A 757 -9.52 13.07 13.37
N CYS A 758 -10.17 12.12 14.03
CA CYS A 758 -10.76 10.93 13.44
C CYS A 758 -12.22 10.79 13.87
N PHE A 759 -13.02 10.14 13.02
CA PHE A 759 -14.44 9.91 13.22
C PHE A 759 -14.71 8.43 13.36
N HIS A 760 -15.43 8.07 14.42
CA HIS A 760 -16.05 6.76 14.57
C HIS A 760 -17.54 6.91 14.27
N VAL A 761 -17.98 6.35 13.14
CA VAL A 761 -19.38 6.42 12.68
C VAL A 761 -20.05 5.08 12.90
N PHE A 762 -20.95 5.00 13.86
CA PHE A 762 -21.73 3.82 14.19
C PHE A 762 -23.11 3.90 13.54
N MET A 763 -23.52 2.81 12.90
CA MET A 763 -24.78 2.69 12.16
C MET A 763 -25.66 1.65 12.85
N ASP A 764 -26.87 2.07 13.19
CA ASP A 764 -27.88 1.27 13.86
C ASP A 764 -29.03 0.99 12.88
N PHE A 765 -29.31 -0.29 12.63
CA PHE A 765 -30.42 -0.71 11.78
C PHE A 765 -31.52 -1.35 12.64
N PRO A 766 -32.80 -1.15 12.28
CA PRO A 766 -33.89 -1.78 13.03
C PRO A 766 -33.73 -3.31 13.10
N GLU A 767 -33.95 -3.90 14.28
CA GLU A 767 -33.81 -5.36 14.50
C GLU A 767 -34.61 -6.20 13.49
N ALA A 768 -35.75 -5.69 13.02
CA ALA A 768 -36.56 -6.33 11.98
C ALA A 768 -35.85 -6.50 10.61
N VAL A 769 -34.78 -5.73 10.35
CA VAL A 769 -33.98 -5.78 9.12
C VAL A 769 -32.91 -6.88 9.21
N LEU A 770 -32.18 -6.95 10.34
CA LEU A 770 -31.04 -7.85 10.49
C LEU A 770 -31.33 -9.11 11.29
N GLY A 771 -32.49 -9.18 11.94
CA GLY A 771 -32.90 -10.30 12.79
C GLY A 771 -32.02 -10.49 14.03
N ARG A 772 -31.30 -9.44 14.45
CA ARG A 772 -30.41 -9.44 15.61
C ARG A 772 -30.38 -8.05 16.26
N LYS A 773 -30.07 -8.03 17.56
CA LYS A 773 -29.70 -6.83 18.31
C LYS A 773 -28.23 -6.46 18.02
N GLY A 774 -27.91 -5.17 17.97
CA GLY A 774 -26.56 -4.66 17.79
C GLY A 774 -25.70 -4.75 19.06
N LEU A 775 -24.55 -4.09 19.03
CA LEU A 775 -23.64 -3.97 20.18
C LEU A 775 -23.68 -2.58 20.82
N GLU A 776 -23.52 -2.52 22.14
CA GLU A 776 -23.42 -1.26 22.87
C GLU A 776 -21.96 -0.79 23.02
N ALA A 777 -21.00 -1.70 22.99
CA ALA A 777 -19.58 -1.38 23.17
C ALA A 777 -19.05 -0.59 21.97
N LEU A 778 -18.31 0.50 22.21
CA LEU A 778 -17.68 1.32 21.18
C LEU A 778 -16.21 0.91 21.01
N PRO A 779 -15.86 0.13 19.96
CA PRO A 779 -14.52 -0.44 19.81
C PRO A 779 -13.45 0.62 19.65
N GLY A 780 -12.32 0.41 20.34
CA GLY A 780 -11.17 1.31 20.34
C GLY A 780 -11.34 2.54 21.24
N LEU A 781 -12.59 2.93 21.52
CA LEU A 781 -12.90 4.13 22.30
C LEU A 781 -12.94 3.88 23.81
N GLY A 782 -12.98 2.62 24.26
CA GLY A 782 -13.14 2.33 25.70
C GLY A 782 -14.45 2.86 26.27
N ALA A 783 -15.48 3.01 25.42
CA ALA A 783 -16.77 3.62 25.74
C ALA A 783 -17.94 2.69 25.38
N ARG A 784 -19.17 3.10 25.74
CA ARG A 784 -20.42 2.42 25.39
C ARG A 784 -21.43 3.44 24.86
N MET A 785 -22.30 3.00 23.97
CA MET A 785 -23.46 3.76 23.50
C MET A 785 -24.31 4.22 24.69
N LYS A 786 -24.76 5.48 24.64
CA LYS A 786 -25.63 6.08 25.66
C LYS A 786 -27.08 5.59 25.47
N ASP A 787 -27.85 5.62 26.55
CA ASP A 787 -29.31 5.40 26.57
C ASP A 787 -29.79 4.02 26.10
N GLY A 788 -28.96 2.98 26.24
CA GLY A 788 -29.31 1.61 25.85
C GLY A 788 -29.41 1.40 24.33
N ARG A 789 -28.88 2.35 23.54
CA ARG A 789 -28.72 2.23 22.10
C ARG A 789 -27.61 1.24 21.75
N ASP A 790 -27.66 0.73 20.53
CA ASP A 790 -26.70 -0.20 19.97
C ASP A 790 -26.33 0.19 18.52
N TRP A 791 -25.48 -0.61 17.90
CA TRP A 791 -25.05 -0.44 16.51
C TRP A 791 -24.75 -1.79 15.85
N ASP A 792 -24.88 -1.85 14.53
CA ASP A 792 -24.65 -3.06 13.71
C ASP A 792 -23.39 -2.99 12.87
N PHE A 793 -23.06 -1.78 12.41
CA PHE A 793 -21.90 -1.51 11.56
C PHE A 793 -21.17 -0.26 12.05
N ALA A 794 -19.84 -0.23 11.88
CA ALA A 794 -19.01 0.90 12.27
C ALA A 794 -18.06 1.27 11.13
N ALA A 795 -17.94 2.56 10.83
CA ALA A 795 -16.89 3.09 9.97
C ALA A 795 -15.89 3.90 10.81
N PHE A 796 -14.60 3.68 10.55
CA PHE A 796 -13.52 4.45 11.14
C PHE A 796 -12.89 5.33 10.07
N LEU A 797 -12.87 6.64 10.28
CA LEU A 797 -12.41 7.62 9.30
C LEU A 797 -11.31 8.49 9.92
N ALA A 798 -10.10 8.40 9.40
CA ALA A 798 -8.95 9.21 9.78
C ALA A 798 -8.23 9.70 8.52
N GLY A 799 -7.32 10.66 8.66
CA GLY A 799 -6.59 11.25 7.54
C GLY A 799 -5.84 10.27 6.64
N TRP A 800 -5.39 9.14 7.19
CA TRP A 800 -4.64 8.10 6.47
C TRP A 800 -5.37 6.76 6.40
N LYS A 801 -6.51 6.62 7.09
CA LYS A 801 -7.18 5.34 7.26
C LYS A 801 -8.69 5.49 7.19
N VAL A 802 -9.31 4.73 6.28
CA VAL A 802 -10.75 4.54 6.22
C VAL A 802 -11.03 3.05 6.25
N GLY A 803 -11.97 2.62 7.09
CA GLY A 803 -12.40 1.23 7.17
C GLY A 803 -13.86 1.12 7.56
N LEU A 804 -14.49 0.00 7.20
CA LEU A 804 -15.84 -0.39 7.59
C LEU A 804 -15.77 -1.73 8.30
N TYR A 805 -16.59 -1.92 9.33
CA TYR A 805 -16.57 -3.10 10.19
C TYR A 805 -17.98 -3.52 10.58
N GLY A 806 -18.19 -4.83 10.71
CA GLY A 806 -19.41 -5.37 11.31
C GLY A 806 -19.30 -5.50 12.82
N ALA A 807 -20.45 -5.55 13.51
CA ALA A 807 -20.50 -5.76 14.96
C ALA A 807 -20.08 -7.19 15.40
N GLY A 808 -20.09 -8.18 14.51
CA GLY A 808 -19.74 -9.56 14.87
C GLY A 808 -18.35 -9.64 15.51
N ALA A 809 -18.20 -10.30 16.66
CA ALA A 809 -16.92 -10.44 17.38
C ALA A 809 -16.20 -9.13 17.78
N ALA A 810 -16.84 -7.96 17.65
CA ALA A 810 -16.26 -6.70 18.11
C ALA A 810 -16.18 -6.68 19.65
N THR A 811 -15.16 -6.01 20.17
CA THR A 811 -14.90 -5.83 21.61
C THR A 811 -14.72 -4.35 21.93
N VAL A 812 -14.62 -3.98 23.21
CA VAL A 812 -14.30 -2.60 23.61
C VAL A 812 -12.95 -2.11 23.07
N SER A 813 -12.03 -3.01 22.76
CA SER A 813 -10.67 -2.70 22.32
C SER A 813 -10.42 -2.92 20.83
N ALA A 814 -11.30 -3.63 20.11
CA ALA A 814 -11.07 -3.99 18.72
C ALA A 814 -12.38 -4.06 17.93
N PHE A 815 -12.36 -3.53 16.70
CA PHE A 815 -13.47 -3.67 15.75
C PHE A 815 -13.73 -5.14 15.41
N GLY A 816 -14.93 -5.43 14.92
CA GLY A 816 -15.24 -6.75 14.34
C GLY A 816 -14.61 -6.91 12.95
N PRO A 817 -15.03 -7.95 12.18
CA PRO A 817 -14.54 -8.19 10.83
C PRO A 817 -14.65 -6.96 9.95
N ALA A 818 -13.56 -6.66 9.25
CA ALA A 818 -13.54 -5.63 8.21
C ALA A 818 -14.49 -6.00 7.07
N LEU A 819 -15.21 -5.00 6.58
CA LEU A 819 -16.16 -5.09 5.48
C LEU A 819 -15.67 -4.27 4.30
N ALA A 820 -16.01 -4.75 3.11
CA ALA A 820 -15.60 -4.16 1.83
C ALA A 820 -16.82 -4.02 0.92
N PRO A 821 -16.94 -2.93 0.12
CA PRO A 821 -16.01 -1.80 0.05
C PRO A 821 -16.06 -0.89 1.29
N ALA A 822 -14.92 -0.32 1.67
CA ALA A 822 -14.89 0.81 2.60
C ALA A 822 -15.68 2.02 2.05
N PRO A 823 -16.25 2.90 2.91
CA PRO A 823 -17.00 4.06 2.43
C PRO A 823 -16.10 5.03 1.66
N GLN A 824 -16.69 5.77 0.71
CA GLN A 824 -15.98 6.85 0.04
C GLN A 824 -15.97 8.08 0.92
N VAL A 825 -14.79 8.69 1.11
CA VAL A 825 -14.61 9.87 1.97
C VAL A 825 -14.06 11.02 1.16
N ARG A 826 -14.65 12.21 1.30
CA ARG A 826 -14.19 13.46 0.68
C ARG A 826 -14.20 14.57 1.70
N ALA A 827 -13.04 15.15 1.97
CA ALA A 827 -12.92 16.35 2.79
C ALA A 827 -13.03 17.62 1.94
N ASP A 828 -13.79 18.60 2.41
CA ASP A 828 -13.79 19.98 1.92
C ASP A 828 -13.29 20.91 3.04
N ARG A 829 -11.98 21.19 3.03
CA ARG A 829 -11.34 22.10 4.00
C ARG A 829 -11.91 23.52 3.96
N LYS A 830 -12.49 23.96 2.83
CA LYS A 830 -13.10 25.31 2.73
C LYS A 830 -14.44 25.37 3.42
N GLN A 831 -15.20 24.27 3.39
CA GLN A 831 -16.49 24.16 4.07
C GLN A 831 -16.35 23.60 5.50
N GLY A 832 -15.19 23.04 5.85
CA GLY A 832 -14.97 22.39 7.12
C GLY A 832 -15.76 21.09 7.26
N SER A 833 -15.95 20.36 6.16
CA SER A 833 -16.83 19.18 6.14
C SER A 833 -16.18 17.94 5.57
N VAL A 834 -16.61 16.78 6.08
CA VAL A 834 -16.27 15.45 5.59
C VAL A 834 -17.54 14.80 5.07
N GLU A 835 -17.57 14.51 3.77
CA GLU A 835 -18.64 13.76 3.11
C GLU A 835 -18.27 12.27 3.06
N VAL A 836 -19.17 11.41 3.52
CA VAL A 836 -19.01 9.96 3.62
C VAL A 836 -20.15 9.29 2.86
N GLU A 837 -19.84 8.55 1.81
CA GLU A 837 -20.82 7.84 0.99
C GLU A 837 -20.71 6.32 1.21
N PHE A 838 -21.83 5.70 1.56
CA PHE A 838 -21.93 4.28 1.87
C PHE A 838 -22.60 3.52 0.71
N SER A 839 -21.97 2.42 0.28
CA SER A 839 -22.54 1.46 -0.67
C SER A 839 -23.15 0.28 0.07
N LEU A 840 -24.37 -0.14 -0.28
CA LEU A 840 -24.99 -1.34 0.29
C LEU A 840 -24.22 -2.62 0.03
N ASP A 841 -23.34 -2.65 -0.96
CA ASP A 841 -22.48 -3.81 -1.23
C ASP A 841 -21.65 -4.20 -0.01
N ALA A 842 -21.36 -3.23 0.86
CA ALA A 842 -20.55 -3.42 2.04
C ALA A 842 -21.35 -3.92 3.26
N PHE A 843 -22.67 -4.03 3.17
CA PHE A 843 -23.56 -4.29 4.30
C PHE A 843 -24.35 -5.59 4.11
N PRO A 844 -23.79 -6.75 4.54
CA PRO A 844 -24.47 -8.03 4.46
C PRO A 844 -25.84 -8.00 5.15
N GLY A 845 -26.88 -8.47 4.44
CA GLY A 845 -28.24 -8.53 4.97
C GLY A 845 -29.04 -7.22 4.89
N VAL A 846 -28.39 -6.09 4.58
CA VAL A 846 -29.07 -4.79 4.44
C VAL A 846 -29.54 -4.59 3.00
N ARG A 847 -30.78 -4.11 2.85
CA ARG A 847 -31.39 -3.81 1.53
C ARG A 847 -31.69 -2.33 1.29
N SER A 848 -31.67 -1.51 2.34
CA SER A 848 -31.84 -0.06 2.31
C SER A 848 -31.31 0.54 3.61
N PHE A 849 -30.86 1.80 3.58
CA PHE A 849 -30.54 2.61 4.77
C PHE A 849 -31.76 3.31 5.37
N ASP A 850 -32.96 3.08 4.84
CA ASP A 850 -34.19 3.64 5.39
C ASP A 850 -34.42 3.16 6.82
N GLY A 851 -34.68 4.11 7.72
CA GLY A 851 -34.83 3.84 9.14
C GLY A 851 -33.52 3.68 9.92
N ALA A 852 -32.34 3.64 9.26
CA ALA A 852 -31.07 3.53 9.96
C ALA A 852 -30.68 4.84 10.69
N GLY A 853 -30.19 4.70 11.92
CA GLY A 853 -29.59 5.78 12.71
C GLY A 853 -28.07 5.83 12.58
N PHE A 854 -27.50 7.00 12.84
CA PHE A 854 -26.06 7.25 12.78
C PHE A 854 -25.59 7.94 14.07
N TYR A 855 -24.54 7.43 14.68
CA TYR A 855 -23.85 8.03 15.82
C TYR A 855 -22.40 8.30 15.45
N VAL A 856 -21.92 9.51 15.68
CA VAL A 856 -20.57 9.94 15.33
C VAL A 856 -19.87 10.36 16.61
N ALA A 857 -18.70 9.79 16.88
CA ALA A 857 -17.81 10.22 17.95
C ALA A 857 -16.46 10.66 17.37
N THR A 858 -15.84 11.67 17.97
CA THR A 858 -14.54 12.21 17.55
C THR A 858 -13.42 11.89 18.54
N TRP A 859 -12.22 11.70 18.01
CA TRP A 859 -10.96 11.61 18.76
C TRP A 859 -9.81 12.00 17.82
N ASP A 860 -8.55 11.69 18.14
CA ASP A 860 -7.42 11.76 17.20
C ASP A 860 -6.70 10.41 17.03
N TYR A 861 -6.10 10.21 15.85
CA TYR A 861 -5.44 8.96 15.47
C TYR A 861 -4.02 9.23 14.96
N ASP A 862 -3.04 8.55 15.58
CA ASP A 862 -1.68 8.49 15.07
C ASP A 862 -1.63 7.54 13.88
N GLY A 863 -1.49 8.10 12.68
CA GLY A 863 -1.36 7.36 11.42
C GLY A 863 -0.08 6.55 11.29
N VAL A 864 1.00 6.98 11.95
CA VAL A 864 2.33 6.35 11.90
C VAL A 864 2.37 5.16 12.85
N GLU A 865 1.96 5.37 14.09
CA GLU A 865 1.92 4.30 15.10
C GLU A 865 0.70 3.39 14.95
N GLY A 866 -0.28 3.78 14.13
CA GLY A 866 -1.47 2.99 13.86
C GLY A 866 -2.44 2.87 15.04
N ARG A 867 -2.46 3.85 15.95
CA ARG A 867 -3.26 3.82 17.19
C ARG A 867 -3.89 5.16 17.53
N LEU A 868 -4.96 5.14 18.34
CA LEU A 868 -5.56 6.37 18.87
C LEU A 868 -4.59 7.07 19.83
N ARG A 869 -4.56 8.41 19.80
CA ARG A 869 -3.73 9.18 20.72
C ARG A 869 -4.12 8.89 22.19
N PRO A 870 -3.13 8.79 23.10
CA PRO A 870 -3.38 8.44 24.48
C PRO A 870 -4.11 9.55 25.24
N LEU A 871 -4.77 9.15 26.32
CA LEU A 871 -5.36 10.02 27.33
C LEU A 871 -4.51 9.95 28.60
N ALA A 872 -4.31 11.08 29.27
CA ALA A 872 -3.60 11.17 30.52
C ALA A 872 -4.25 12.22 31.44
N ARG A 873 -3.76 12.31 32.68
CA ARG A 873 -4.25 13.28 33.67
C ARG A 873 -3.95 14.71 33.24
N GLU A 874 -2.74 14.94 32.74
CA GLU A 874 -2.30 16.23 32.20
C GLU A 874 -2.05 16.10 30.70
N PRO A 875 -2.33 17.14 29.90
CA PRO A 875 -2.04 17.13 28.48
C PRO A 875 -0.52 17.21 28.23
N ALA A 876 -0.08 16.63 27.12
CA ALA A 876 1.28 16.78 26.59
C ALA A 876 1.21 17.00 25.07
N GLU A 877 2.35 17.12 24.40
CA GLU A 877 2.44 17.50 22.98
C GLU A 877 1.46 16.73 22.08
N PHE A 878 1.41 15.40 22.20
CA PHE A 878 0.47 14.54 21.45
C PHE A 878 -0.43 13.69 22.35
N VAL A 879 -0.72 14.18 23.57
CA VAL A 879 -1.48 13.43 24.58
C VAL A 879 -2.65 14.27 25.08
N PHE A 880 -3.86 13.73 25.02
CA PHE A 880 -5.05 14.37 25.58
C PHE A 880 -4.97 14.38 27.10
N GLY A 881 -5.39 15.48 27.72
CA GLY A 881 -5.37 15.67 29.17
C GLY A 881 -6.75 15.56 29.82
N GLY A 882 -6.79 15.55 31.16
CA GLY A 882 -8.01 15.66 31.94
C GLY A 882 -8.72 14.34 32.27
N GLY A 883 -8.13 13.19 31.96
CA GLY A 883 -8.74 11.87 32.21
C GLY A 883 -7.76 10.83 32.77
N GLU A 884 -8.29 9.66 33.15
CA GLU A 884 -7.43 8.51 33.48
C GLU A 884 -6.99 7.80 32.18
N PRO A 885 -5.80 7.19 32.11
CA PRO A 885 -5.31 6.57 30.86
C PRO A 885 -6.20 5.49 30.23
N ALA A 886 -7.00 4.80 31.05
CA ALA A 886 -7.98 3.81 30.60
C ALA A 886 -9.38 4.39 30.34
N GLY A 887 -9.54 5.72 30.43
CA GLY A 887 -10.80 6.41 30.23
C GLY A 887 -11.31 6.37 28.78
N PRO A 888 -12.59 6.73 28.56
CA PRO A 888 -13.20 6.75 27.24
C PRO A 888 -12.51 7.81 26.36
N LYS A 889 -12.20 7.46 25.12
CA LYS A 889 -11.56 8.32 24.12
C LYS A 889 -12.59 8.96 23.20
N VAL A 890 -13.56 9.67 23.78
CA VAL A 890 -14.56 10.44 23.04
C VAL A 890 -14.32 11.90 23.39
N MET A 891 -14.01 12.73 22.41
CA MET A 891 -13.82 14.16 22.62
C MET A 891 -15.16 14.88 22.48
N ASP A 892 -15.89 14.55 21.43
CA ASP A 892 -17.24 15.03 21.12
C ASP A 892 -18.10 13.92 20.47
N ASP A 893 -19.43 14.04 20.52
CA ASP A 893 -20.36 13.08 19.93
C ASP A 893 -21.74 13.62 19.52
N ALA A 894 -22.16 13.32 18.28
CA ALA A 894 -23.46 13.71 17.73
C ALA A 894 -24.23 12.49 17.15
N ALA A 895 -25.57 12.57 17.11
CA ALA A 895 -26.41 11.46 16.62
C ALA A 895 -27.57 11.89 15.73
N VAL A 896 -27.75 11.20 14.61
CA VAL A 896 -28.99 11.16 13.83
C VAL A 896 -29.79 9.94 14.29
N PRO A 897 -30.90 10.09 15.01
CA PRO A 897 -31.65 8.95 15.53
C PRO A 897 -32.30 8.13 14.39
N PRO A 898 -32.57 6.83 14.60
CA PRO A 898 -33.39 6.03 13.70
C PRO A 898 -34.76 6.69 13.47
N GLU A 899 -35.29 6.64 12.25
CA GLU A 899 -36.64 7.13 11.98
C GLU A 899 -37.66 6.22 12.69
N LYS A 900 -38.45 6.78 13.61
CA LYS A 900 -39.64 6.11 14.11
C LYS A 900 -40.63 6.03 12.95
N LYS A 901 -40.85 4.85 12.37
CA LYS A 901 -41.99 4.67 11.46
C LYS A 901 -43.29 4.98 12.25
N PRO A 902 -44.19 5.81 11.70
CA PRO A 902 -45.51 6.01 12.29
C PRO A 902 -46.33 4.72 12.33
#